data_AF-A0A8S1UWN8-F1
#
_entry.id   AF-A0A8S1UWN8-F1
#
_cell.length_a   1.000
_cell.length_b   1.000
_cell.length_c   1.000
_cell.angle_alpha   90.00
_cell.angle_beta   90.00
_cell.angle_gamma   90.00
#
_symmetry.space_group_name_H-M   'P 1'
#
loop_
_entity.id
_entity.type
_entity.pdbx_description
1 polymer ?
#
loop_
_entity_poly.entity_id
_entity_poly.type
_entity_poly.pdbx_seq_one_letter_code
_entity_poly.pdbx_strand_id
1 'polypeptide(L)'
;MKQFYSQEIHYQVVAKLDVQEYLNNQFEKDFHLLLIQHDMQSNVGYFYFNFITILDRLQILYDKNSKEKLDDLINYPGIWQEKGISQCVQIQKAFQQLKKNLRFECKIEIDLVGSKFGQSFQDMYKGLKITQKVDQIWNNTQKFKQGLLEQYIIIDSKIEIKTSAASYNESFNYIKSPKGNPPPQFKTNFPKQFHQIMIQSQGWNRLYKELYDVIKQEIGYSKSKLEFSGSQLNQLINLGVREDDNIQSFNPYVIKSIMQKVQNNIKVKYNNEFAQYGLILTDVGERCIFYYSMLIIWRFLCYQRWNSKDIQQKHQNNYQNELIRCIAEINQDNEKKGCIKANELVNKITNFLKTQFLDRTKKEVLQKMSQQSMTNAELIAKLDKELLIEVNEKRFEDEQFKQNILSYTTDHKSYINKYTQDMLTKVQLNLLTEYSVQYRKELSKYFRSIQENAKIFYKYIEIQQKEVKTIKYFYSDADQKHNLFYENYLFKLLFQCLIGKIEDKIDIIDIQYQEIFQTSNYNPVNSKFVINLQLLNQQDQQVYNLKSFVESLIKQLDEILKKINKISIKQSEYELDVEFGKLKLQMNGCEYICPCCKRKCDQDNDNKHTHQCQNGHQIRGINGILIEKSPSLYTCEEILDECILRTLETNLKKTWKEVKMTHSTWNFKNQDDATRSKNKEKWKNVWNLGLGKLVCSYLEKQLKHQIIFKQKSEFENQASNIHYILILDDSGSMQGDKWNIAKNGALECIKQLETTDCSKVSVIIFNQESRVAEECQTPNFKEMNKKIQYMGGGTNFEHPFEQALKLVQKYTGFNKIQILFYTDGQAGYPKATIDQFCQLPQEIRQIINLRACSGEESTQSLELIISKFTNNMQSAQLRNSVQPMDIQKIWTEVVSQNIHSQLV
;
A
#
# COMPACT_ATOMS: atom_id res chain seq x y z
N MET A 1 23.45 -4.21 -10.31
CA MET A 1 24.72 -4.94 -10.58
C MET A 1 24.71 -6.43 -10.22
N LYS A 2 24.22 -6.89 -9.06
CA LYS A 2 24.18 -8.35 -8.71
C LYS A 2 23.18 -9.20 -9.53
N GLN A 3 22.92 -8.87 -10.79
CA GLN A 3 22.15 -9.66 -11.78
C GLN A 3 22.92 -9.82 -13.11
N PHE A 4 24.25 -9.77 -13.08
CA PHE A 4 25.10 -10.30 -14.16
C PHE A 4 25.19 -11.84 -14.04
N TYR A 5 23.98 -12.41 -14.15
CA TYR A 5 23.53 -13.76 -13.92
C TYR A 5 22.03 -13.80 -14.45
N SER A 6 21.39 -14.61 -15.35
CA SER A 6 21.53 -15.86 -16.17
C SER A 6 21.57 -17.25 -15.47
N GLN A 7 20.66 -18.22 -15.69
CA GLN A 7 20.21 -19.17 -14.63
C GLN A 7 20.57 -20.68 -14.75
N GLU A 8 20.79 -21.38 -13.63
CA GLU A 8 20.83 -22.86 -13.52
C GLU A 8 19.52 -23.39 -12.94
N ILE A 9 18.97 -24.53 -13.37
CA ILE A 9 17.70 -25.05 -12.83
C ILE A 9 17.85 -26.48 -12.31
N HIS A 10 17.67 -26.64 -11.00
CA HIS A 10 17.52 -27.94 -10.33
C HIS A 10 16.07 -28.41 -10.42
N TYR A 11 15.86 -29.73 -10.47
CA TYR A 11 14.54 -30.35 -10.51
C TYR A 11 14.41 -31.42 -9.40
N GLN A 12 13.21 -31.60 -8.84
CA GLN A 12 12.84 -32.81 -8.09
C GLN A 12 12.11 -33.77 -9.03
N VAL A 13 12.45 -35.06 -8.96
CA VAL A 13 11.86 -36.08 -9.82
C VAL A 13 11.53 -37.38 -9.08
N VAL A 14 10.58 -38.13 -9.65
CA VAL A 14 10.35 -39.57 -9.40
C VAL A 14 10.48 -40.31 -10.73
N ALA A 15 11.02 -41.53 -10.74
CA ALA A 15 11.15 -42.29 -11.98
C ALA A 15 9.79 -42.83 -12.42
N LYS A 16 9.53 -42.89 -13.74
CA LYS A 16 8.23 -43.36 -14.25
C LYS A 16 7.96 -44.84 -13.87
N LEU A 17 9.02 -45.61 -13.66
CA LEU A 17 8.96 -47.00 -13.18
C LEU A 17 8.38 -47.11 -11.75
N ASP A 18 8.77 -46.23 -10.82
CA ASP A 18 8.29 -46.27 -9.43
C ASP A 18 6.76 -46.08 -9.37
N VAL A 19 6.25 -45.15 -10.19
CA VAL A 19 4.81 -44.84 -10.31
C VAL A 19 4.05 -46.03 -10.91
N GLN A 20 4.63 -46.66 -11.93
CA GLN A 20 4.08 -47.86 -12.56
C GLN A 20 4.03 -49.04 -11.58
N GLU A 21 5.08 -49.24 -10.76
CA GLU A 21 5.11 -50.27 -9.72
C GLU A 21 4.02 -50.06 -8.68
N TYR A 22 3.84 -48.81 -8.19
CA TYR A 22 2.80 -48.48 -7.22
C TYR A 22 1.38 -48.78 -7.74
N LEU A 23 1.08 -48.34 -8.96
CA LEU A 23 -0.24 -48.52 -9.60
C LEU A 23 -0.56 -50.01 -9.83
N ASN A 24 0.46 -50.82 -10.14
CA ASN A 24 0.31 -52.26 -10.29
C ASN A 24 0.13 -52.97 -8.94
N ASN A 25 0.95 -52.66 -7.94
CA ASN A 25 1.16 -53.54 -6.78
C ASN A 25 0.45 -53.09 -5.48
N GLN A 26 0.24 -51.79 -5.29
CA GLN A 26 -0.27 -51.25 -4.01
C GLN A 26 -1.64 -50.59 -4.13
N PHE A 27 -1.86 -49.78 -5.17
CA PHE A 27 -3.05 -48.93 -5.33
C PHE A 27 -4.41 -49.65 -5.19
N GLU A 28 -4.50 -50.92 -5.62
CA GLU A 28 -5.73 -51.71 -5.51
C GLU A 28 -6.08 -52.05 -4.05
N LYS A 29 -5.10 -52.24 -3.17
CA LYS A 29 -5.34 -52.48 -1.73
C LYS A 29 -5.90 -51.22 -1.08
N ASP A 30 -5.30 -50.08 -1.40
CA ASP A 30 -5.68 -48.77 -0.86
C ASP A 30 -7.11 -48.41 -1.29
N PHE A 31 -7.45 -48.62 -2.57
CA PHE A 31 -8.82 -48.43 -3.07
C PHE A 31 -9.82 -49.42 -2.45
N HIS A 32 -9.44 -50.69 -2.29
CA HIS A 32 -10.32 -51.69 -1.69
C HIS A 32 -10.61 -51.40 -0.20
N LEU A 33 -9.63 -50.89 0.54
CA LEU A 33 -9.80 -50.39 1.91
C LEU A 33 -10.77 -49.20 1.97
N LEU A 34 -10.62 -48.23 1.05
CA LEU A 34 -11.53 -47.07 0.96
C LEU A 34 -12.96 -47.46 0.59
N LEU A 35 -13.14 -48.48 -0.27
CA LEU A 35 -14.44 -49.08 -0.57
C LEU A 35 -15.08 -49.74 0.65
N ILE A 36 -14.31 -50.53 1.41
CA ILE A 36 -14.79 -51.21 2.63
C ILE A 36 -15.20 -50.20 3.72
N GLN A 37 -14.50 -49.07 3.82
CA GLN A 37 -14.75 -48.07 4.86
C GLN A 37 -15.91 -47.11 4.55
N HIS A 38 -16.45 -47.10 3.32
CA HIS A 38 -17.46 -46.13 2.88
C HIS A 38 -18.59 -46.76 2.07
N ASP A 39 -19.57 -47.32 2.80
CA ASP A 39 -20.82 -47.89 2.27
C ASP A 39 -21.83 -46.80 1.78
N MET A 40 -21.33 -45.60 1.45
CA MET A 40 -22.06 -44.52 0.76
C MET A 40 -21.16 -43.95 -0.35
N GLN A 41 -21.74 -43.76 -1.54
CA GLN A 41 -20.99 -43.62 -2.81
C GLN A 41 -20.01 -42.42 -2.89
N SER A 42 -20.12 -41.42 -2.01
CA SER A 42 -19.45 -40.11 -2.13
C SER A 42 -17.92 -40.19 -2.17
N ASN A 43 -17.29 -40.93 -1.25
CA ASN A 43 -15.83 -41.03 -1.19
C ASN A 43 -15.26 -41.92 -2.30
N VAL A 44 -16.02 -42.93 -2.74
CA VAL A 44 -15.68 -43.78 -3.90
C VAL A 44 -15.62 -42.91 -5.15
N GLY A 45 -16.63 -42.08 -5.39
CA GLY A 45 -16.68 -41.16 -6.54
C GLY A 45 -15.56 -40.12 -6.55
N TYR A 46 -15.22 -39.55 -5.39
CA TYR A 46 -14.10 -38.60 -5.28
C TYR A 46 -12.74 -39.25 -5.58
N PHE A 47 -12.46 -40.41 -4.99
CA PHE A 47 -11.20 -41.13 -5.23
C PHE A 47 -11.09 -41.61 -6.67
N TYR A 48 -12.19 -42.12 -7.24
CA TYR A 48 -12.28 -42.49 -8.65
C TYR A 48 -12.05 -41.30 -9.59
N PHE A 49 -12.66 -40.14 -9.33
CA PHE A 49 -12.42 -38.93 -10.13
C PHE A 49 -10.96 -38.48 -10.10
N ASN A 50 -10.31 -38.50 -8.93
CA ASN A 50 -8.88 -38.22 -8.80
C ASN A 50 -8.02 -39.26 -9.55
N PHE A 51 -8.38 -40.55 -9.47
CA PHE A 51 -7.69 -41.62 -10.19
C PHE A 51 -7.76 -41.42 -11.71
N ILE A 52 -8.96 -41.22 -12.25
CA ILE A 52 -9.16 -40.91 -13.68
C ILE A 52 -8.39 -39.64 -14.06
N THR A 53 -8.45 -38.57 -13.25
CA THR A 53 -7.69 -37.34 -13.48
C THR A 53 -6.17 -37.58 -13.53
N ILE A 54 -5.65 -38.53 -12.76
CA ILE A 54 -4.24 -38.91 -12.77
C ILE A 54 -3.91 -39.77 -14.00
N LEU A 55 -4.75 -40.76 -14.35
CA LEU A 55 -4.57 -41.56 -15.56
C LEU A 55 -4.57 -40.67 -16.81
N ASP A 56 -5.54 -39.75 -16.92
CA ASP A 56 -5.66 -38.81 -18.03
C ASP A 56 -4.44 -37.87 -18.13
N ARG A 57 -3.94 -37.36 -16.99
CA ARG A 57 -2.73 -36.50 -16.94
C ARG A 57 -1.44 -37.26 -17.26
N LEU A 58 -1.34 -38.52 -16.82
CA LEU A 58 -0.23 -39.42 -17.13
C LEU A 58 -0.41 -40.10 -18.50
N GLN A 59 -1.50 -39.81 -19.22
CA GLN A 59 -1.96 -40.42 -20.48
C GLN A 59 -1.87 -41.96 -20.50
N ILE A 60 -2.06 -42.59 -19.33
CA ILE A 60 -2.09 -44.04 -19.20
C ILE A 60 -3.40 -44.51 -19.82
N LEU A 61 -3.32 -45.27 -20.91
CA LEU A 61 -4.52 -45.74 -21.60
C LEU A 61 -5.25 -46.76 -20.74
N TYR A 62 -6.57 -46.63 -20.70
CA TYR A 62 -7.49 -47.55 -20.04
C TYR A 62 -8.66 -47.88 -20.96
N ASP A 63 -9.31 -49.02 -20.78
CA ASP A 63 -10.48 -49.39 -21.58
C ASP A 63 -11.66 -48.45 -21.28
N LYS A 64 -12.07 -47.67 -22.30
CA LYS A 64 -13.20 -46.76 -22.21
C LYS A 64 -14.50 -47.45 -21.82
N ASN A 65 -14.74 -48.67 -22.31
CA ASN A 65 -15.95 -49.44 -21.96
C ASN A 65 -15.97 -49.83 -20.48
N SER A 66 -14.80 -50.02 -19.85
CA SER A 66 -14.69 -50.24 -18.41
C SER A 66 -14.82 -48.93 -17.63
N LYS A 67 -14.31 -47.81 -18.17
CA LYS A 67 -14.44 -46.47 -17.57
C LYS A 67 -15.89 -45.98 -17.57
N GLU A 68 -16.58 -46.07 -18.70
CA GLU A 68 -18.01 -45.73 -18.84
C GLU A 68 -18.88 -46.59 -17.91
N LYS A 69 -18.56 -47.89 -17.74
CA LYS A 69 -19.23 -48.74 -16.73
C LYS A 69 -18.98 -48.29 -15.28
N LEU A 70 -17.80 -47.75 -14.94
CA LEU A 70 -17.59 -47.13 -13.63
C LEU A 70 -18.34 -45.79 -13.52
N ASP A 71 -18.31 -44.96 -14.56
CA ASP A 71 -19.06 -43.71 -14.60
C ASP A 71 -20.56 -43.96 -14.40
N ASP A 72 -21.14 -44.98 -15.02
CA ASP A 72 -22.54 -45.38 -14.81
C ASP A 72 -22.80 -45.92 -13.39
N LEU A 73 -21.94 -46.82 -12.89
CA LEU A 73 -22.07 -47.40 -11.54
C LEU A 73 -21.92 -46.35 -10.42
N ILE A 74 -21.15 -45.29 -10.64
CA ILE A 74 -20.84 -44.26 -9.64
C ILE A 74 -21.79 -43.06 -9.76
N ASN A 75 -22.10 -42.60 -10.98
CA ASN A 75 -22.93 -41.40 -11.20
C ASN A 75 -24.43 -41.71 -11.31
N TYR A 76 -24.84 -42.95 -11.65
CA TYR A 76 -26.24 -43.36 -11.74
C TYR A 76 -26.61 -44.57 -10.85
N PRO A 77 -26.49 -44.47 -9.51
CA PRO A 77 -26.77 -45.57 -8.57
C PRO A 77 -28.16 -46.23 -8.70
N GLY A 78 -29.16 -45.47 -9.16
CA GLY A 78 -30.55 -45.92 -9.24
C GLY A 78 -30.81 -47.03 -10.27
N ILE A 79 -30.00 -47.12 -11.33
CA ILE A 79 -30.16 -48.10 -12.43
C ILE A 79 -30.04 -49.56 -11.94
N TRP A 80 -29.47 -49.77 -10.75
CA TRP A 80 -29.14 -51.09 -10.21
C TRP A 80 -30.04 -51.58 -9.08
N GLN A 81 -30.97 -50.74 -8.57
CA GLN A 81 -31.87 -51.14 -7.48
C GLN A 81 -32.83 -52.27 -7.88
N GLU A 82 -33.18 -52.39 -9.16
CA GLU A 82 -34.05 -53.46 -9.68
C GLU A 82 -33.37 -54.86 -9.73
N LYS A 83 -32.08 -54.99 -9.39
CA LYS A 83 -31.33 -56.26 -9.56
C LYS A 83 -30.61 -56.77 -8.31
N GLY A 84 -30.84 -56.19 -7.13
CA GLY A 84 -30.60 -56.84 -5.83
C GLY A 84 -29.15 -57.23 -5.48
N ILE A 85 -28.14 -56.72 -6.18
CA ILE A 85 -26.71 -56.99 -5.91
C ILE A 85 -26.08 -55.77 -5.23
N SER A 86 -25.26 -55.99 -4.19
CA SER A 86 -24.48 -54.94 -3.54
C SER A 86 -23.57 -54.21 -4.55
N GLN A 87 -23.70 -52.88 -4.60
CA GLN A 87 -22.99 -52.01 -5.54
C GLN A 87 -21.47 -52.17 -5.46
N CYS A 88 -20.92 -52.32 -4.24
CA CYS A 88 -19.47 -52.42 -4.01
C CYS A 88 -18.83 -53.60 -4.75
N VAL A 89 -19.50 -54.76 -4.85
CA VAL A 89 -18.99 -55.93 -5.57
C VAL A 89 -18.95 -55.69 -7.09
N GLN A 90 -19.89 -54.91 -7.63
CA GLN A 90 -19.90 -54.54 -9.05
C GLN A 90 -18.85 -53.47 -9.36
N ILE A 91 -18.76 -52.43 -8.53
CA ILE A 91 -17.73 -51.37 -8.63
C ILE A 91 -16.34 -52.00 -8.56
N GLN A 92 -16.08 -52.93 -7.62
CA GLN A 92 -14.81 -53.63 -7.52
C GLN A 92 -14.48 -54.46 -8.77
N LYS A 93 -15.45 -55.24 -9.30
CA LYS A 93 -15.25 -56.02 -10.53
C LYS A 93 -14.97 -55.14 -11.74
N ALA A 94 -15.72 -54.05 -11.89
CA ALA A 94 -15.52 -53.08 -12.96
C ALA A 94 -14.14 -52.40 -12.83
N PHE A 95 -13.74 -52.03 -11.60
CA PHE A 95 -12.43 -51.43 -11.33
C PHE A 95 -11.27 -52.39 -11.59
N GLN A 96 -11.40 -53.67 -11.23
CA GLN A 96 -10.40 -54.69 -11.58
C GLN A 96 -10.32 -54.92 -13.09
N GLN A 97 -11.43 -54.79 -13.82
CA GLN A 97 -11.44 -54.84 -15.29
C GLN A 97 -10.76 -53.60 -15.89
N LEU A 98 -11.03 -52.40 -15.38
CA LEU A 98 -10.34 -51.16 -15.74
C LEU A 98 -8.82 -51.28 -15.48
N LYS A 99 -8.42 -51.76 -14.30
CA LYS A 99 -7.01 -51.95 -13.90
C LYS A 99 -6.28 -52.95 -14.81
N LYS A 100 -6.89 -54.11 -15.10
CA LYS A 100 -6.31 -55.12 -16.01
C LYS A 100 -6.09 -54.59 -17.44
N ASN A 101 -6.82 -53.54 -17.82
CA ASN A 101 -6.75 -52.90 -19.12
C ASN A 101 -5.86 -51.64 -19.14
N LEU A 102 -5.14 -51.32 -18.05
CA LEU A 102 -4.17 -50.22 -18.02
C LEU A 102 -2.97 -50.54 -18.93
N ARG A 103 -2.68 -49.64 -19.88
CA ARG A 103 -1.53 -49.71 -20.78
C ARG A 103 -0.67 -48.46 -20.64
N PHE A 104 0.53 -48.67 -20.13
CA PHE A 104 1.53 -47.63 -19.95
C PHE A 104 2.30 -47.41 -21.26
N GLU A 105 1.82 -46.50 -22.11
CA GLU A 105 2.53 -46.12 -23.33
C GLU A 105 3.69 -45.18 -22.98
N CYS A 106 4.91 -45.72 -22.95
CA CYS A 106 6.10 -45.07 -22.39
C CYS A 106 6.72 -44.00 -23.32
N LYS A 107 5.92 -43.05 -23.83
CA LYS A 107 6.34 -41.99 -24.78
C LYS A 107 5.68 -40.64 -24.51
N ILE A 108 5.75 -40.17 -23.26
CA ILE A 108 5.09 -38.94 -22.83
C ILE A 108 6.06 -38.05 -22.04
N GLU A 109 6.25 -36.82 -22.53
CA GLU A 109 6.81 -35.71 -21.76
C GLU A 109 5.67 -35.00 -21.03
N ILE A 110 5.77 -34.83 -19.70
CA ILE A 110 4.74 -34.15 -18.89
C ILE A 110 5.42 -33.14 -17.97
N ASP A 111 5.18 -31.85 -18.21
CA ASP A 111 5.72 -30.75 -17.41
C ASP A 111 4.69 -30.35 -16.34
N LEU A 112 4.87 -30.87 -15.11
CA LEU A 112 3.88 -30.80 -14.03
C LEU A 112 4.18 -29.70 -12.99
N VAL A 113 4.72 -28.56 -13.44
CA VAL A 113 5.04 -27.39 -12.59
C VAL A 113 3.76 -26.68 -12.10
N GLY A 114 3.12 -27.29 -11.10
CA GLY A 114 1.91 -26.79 -10.45
C GLY A 114 1.71 -27.46 -9.09
N SER A 115 2.10 -26.77 -8.02
CA SER A 115 2.25 -27.33 -6.66
C SER A 115 1.06 -28.14 -6.14
N LYS A 116 -0.19 -27.74 -6.45
CA LYS A 116 -1.39 -28.51 -6.06
C LYS A 116 -1.41 -29.94 -6.63
N PHE A 117 -0.92 -30.17 -7.85
CA PHE A 117 -0.83 -31.51 -8.40
C PHE A 117 0.28 -32.31 -7.74
N GLY A 118 1.48 -31.74 -7.63
CA GLY A 118 2.61 -32.38 -6.94
C GLY A 118 2.26 -32.78 -5.49
N GLN A 119 1.50 -31.95 -4.78
CA GLN A 119 1.07 -32.24 -3.42
C GLN A 119 -0.05 -33.29 -3.35
N SER A 120 -1.06 -33.24 -4.23
CA SER A 120 -2.09 -34.30 -4.31
C SER A 120 -1.47 -35.66 -4.72
N PHE A 121 -0.44 -35.63 -5.56
CA PHE A 121 0.36 -36.80 -5.96
C PHE A 121 1.24 -37.31 -4.81
N GLN A 122 1.84 -36.43 -4.00
CA GLN A 122 2.55 -36.86 -2.78
C GLN A 122 1.60 -37.41 -1.70
N ASP A 123 0.41 -36.82 -1.54
CA ASP A 123 -0.55 -37.26 -0.51
C ASP A 123 -1.24 -38.59 -0.85
N MET A 124 -1.55 -38.85 -2.12
CA MET A 124 -2.07 -40.16 -2.55
C MET A 124 -0.99 -41.25 -2.61
N TYR A 125 0.30 -40.91 -2.77
CA TYR A 125 1.36 -41.87 -3.07
C TYR A 125 2.55 -41.77 -2.09
N LYS A 126 2.26 -41.73 -0.77
CA LYS A 126 3.25 -41.58 0.31
C LYS A 126 4.35 -42.67 0.39
N GLY A 127 4.26 -43.71 -0.43
CA GLY A 127 5.28 -44.76 -0.59
C GLY A 127 6.34 -44.51 -1.68
N LEU A 128 6.17 -43.50 -2.56
CA LEU A 128 7.11 -43.24 -3.66
C LEU A 128 8.38 -42.51 -3.20
N LYS A 129 9.56 -43.01 -3.59
CA LYS A 129 10.86 -42.40 -3.26
C LYS A 129 11.25 -41.32 -4.27
N ILE A 130 11.12 -40.05 -3.87
CA ILE A 130 11.69 -38.90 -4.60
C ILE A 130 13.21 -39.03 -4.59
N THR A 131 13.84 -39.05 -5.77
CA THR A 131 15.24 -39.46 -5.91
C THR A 131 16.10 -38.44 -6.66
N GLN A 132 17.21 -38.05 -6.02
CA GLN A 132 18.31 -37.21 -6.53
C GLN A 132 17.99 -35.72 -6.83
N LYS A 133 19.04 -34.90 -6.77
CA LYS A 133 19.08 -33.53 -7.32
C LYS A 133 19.94 -33.53 -8.57
N VAL A 134 19.62 -32.64 -9.52
CA VAL A 134 20.44 -32.38 -10.71
C VAL A 134 20.86 -30.90 -10.68
N ASP A 135 22.13 -30.62 -10.96
CA ASP A 135 22.75 -29.29 -10.85
C ASP A 135 23.41 -28.87 -12.20
N GLN A 136 23.76 -27.58 -12.34
CA GLN A 136 24.50 -26.94 -13.45
C GLN A 136 23.74 -26.59 -14.76
N ILE A 137 24.34 -25.65 -15.52
CA ILE A 137 23.72 -24.73 -16.50
C ILE A 137 23.18 -25.45 -17.75
N TRP A 138 21.88 -25.27 -18.06
CA TRP A 138 21.23 -25.87 -19.24
C TRP A 138 20.96 -24.85 -20.37
N ASN A 139 21.94 -24.64 -21.27
CA ASN A 139 21.80 -23.75 -22.43
C ASN A 139 21.03 -24.39 -23.62
N ASN A 140 19.71 -24.22 -23.62
CA ASN A 140 18.81 -24.07 -24.78
C ASN A 140 18.76 -25.13 -25.93
N THR A 141 19.50 -26.23 -25.91
CA THR A 141 19.37 -27.30 -26.94
C THR A 141 18.35 -28.36 -26.50
N GLN A 142 17.10 -28.24 -26.98
CA GLN A 142 15.95 -29.07 -26.57
C GLN A 142 16.20 -30.59 -26.66
N LYS A 143 16.94 -31.07 -27.68
CA LYS A 143 17.18 -32.51 -27.88
C LYS A 143 17.86 -33.22 -26.71
N PHE A 144 18.67 -32.53 -25.88
CA PHE A 144 19.31 -33.16 -24.73
C PHE A 144 18.42 -33.15 -23.47
N LYS A 145 17.38 -32.29 -23.42
CA LYS A 145 16.35 -32.38 -22.37
C LYS A 145 15.50 -33.64 -22.51
N GLN A 146 15.08 -33.96 -23.74
CA GLN A 146 14.11 -35.04 -23.99
C GLN A 146 14.60 -36.40 -23.49
N GLY A 147 15.80 -36.84 -23.85
CA GLY A 147 16.32 -38.17 -23.48
C GLY A 147 16.48 -38.45 -21.97
N LEU A 148 16.47 -37.42 -21.12
CA LEU A 148 16.44 -37.57 -19.66
C LEU A 148 15.03 -37.37 -19.07
N LEU A 149 14.24 -36.43 -19.60
CA LEU A 149 12.84 -36.24 -19.20
C LEU A 149 11.91 -37.39 -19.65
N GLU A 150 12.35 -38.21 -20.60
CA GLU A 150 11.69 -39.46 -20.98
C GLU A 150 11.63 -40.47 -19.82
N GLN A 151 12.59 -40.47 -18.89
CA GLN A 151 12.68 -41.46 -17.79
C GLN A 151 12.03 -41.00 -16.47
N TYR A 152 11.87 -39.69 -16.28
CA TYR A 152 11.51 -39.06 -15.00
C TYR A 152 10.28 -38.18 -15.10
N ILE A 153 9.54 -38.04 -14.00
CA ILE A 153 8.44 -37.08 -13.85
C ILE A 153 8.92 -35.91 -12.98
N ILE A 154 8.87 -34.68 -13.49
CA ILE A 154 9.16 -33.46 -12.70
C ILE A 154 8.05 -33.24 -11.67
N ILE A 155 8.43 -33.07 -10.41
CA ILE A 155 7.52 -32.73 -9.31
C ILE A 155 7.67 -31.25 -8.90
N ASP A 156 8.90 -30.72 -8.94
CA ASP A 156 9.26 -29.36 -8.50
C ASP A 156 10.54 -28.85 -9.21
N SER A 157 10.81 -27.54 -9.17
CA SER A 157 12.01 -26.93 -9.78
C SER A 157 12.51 -25.66 -9.07
N LYS A 158 13.82 -25.37 -9.17
CA LYS A 158 14.51 -24.32 -8.39
C LYS A 158 15.71 -23.75 -9.15
N ILE A 159 16.09 -22.47 -8.94
CA ILE A 159 16.91 -21.72 -9.91
C ILE A 159 18.14 -20.99 -9.26
N GLU A 160 19.39 -21.15 -9.76
CA GLU A 160 20.65 -20.58 -9.18
C GLU A 160 21.13 -19.21 -9.73
N ILE A 161 22.24 -19.02 -10.54
CA ILE A 161 22.58 -17.90 -11.54
C ILE A 161 24.13 -17.54 -11.89
N LYS A 162 24.60 -17.27 -13.19
CA LYS A 162 25.94 -16.80 -13.83
C LYS A 162 25.91 -16.14 -15.30
N THR A 163 26.60 -15.02 -15.71
CA THR A 163 26.64 -14.41 -17.13
C THR A 163 27.98 -14.23 -17.90
N SER A 164 27.89 -14.05 -19.23
CA SER A 164 28.85 -13.38 -20.16
C SER A 164 28.91 -11.84 -20.09
N ALA A 165 30.07 -11.21 -20.32
CA ALA A 165 30.29 -9.77 -20.02
C ALA A 165 30.79 -8.84 -21.17
N ALA A 166 31.19 -9.35 -22.35
CA ALA A 166 32.03 -8.57 -23.29
C ALA A 166 31.35 -7.36 -23.97
N SER A 167 30.26 -7.57 -24.72
CA SER A 167 29.69 -6.58 -25.67
C SER A 167 28.99 -5.37 -25.02
N TYR A 168 28.87 -5.36 -23.70
CA TYR A 168 28.17 -4.30 -22.95
C TYR A 168 29.11 -3.34 -22.23
N ASN A 169 30.41 -3.66 -22.17
CA ASN A 169 31.35 -2.97 -21.28
C ASN A 169 31.47 -1.46 -21.54
N GLU A 170 31.51 -0.97 -22.79
CA GLU A 170 31.67 0.46 -23.05
C GLU A 170 30.47 1.28 -22.54
N SER A 171 29.24 0.92 -22.93
CA SER A 171 28.01 1.56 -22.45
C SER A 171 27.91 1.51 -20.92
N PHE A 172 28.20 0.37 -20.30
CA PHE A 172 28.11 0.23 -18.84
C PHE A 172 29.27 0.90 -18.09
N ASN A 173 30.46 1.04 -18.68
CA ASN A 173 31.57 1.78 -18.07
C ASN A 173 31.31 3.29 -18.12
N TYR A 174 30.74 3.82 -19.22
CA TYR A 174 30.26 5.19 -19.26
C TYR A 174 29.17 5.46 -18.21
N ILE A 175 28.20 4.55 -18.04
CA ILE A 175 27.16 4.67 -17.00
C ILE A 175 27.76 4.63 -15.58
N LYS A 176 28.75 3.76 -15.31
CA LYS A 176 29.43 3.66 -14.00
C LYS A 176 30.31 4.88 -13.69
N SER A 177 30.85 5.55 -14.70
CA SER A 177 31.80 6.66 -14.52
C SER A 177 31.71 7.66 -15.69
N PRO A 178 30.63 8.46 -15.75
CA PRO A 178 30.43 9.40 -16.84
C PRO A 178 31.46 10.52 -16.76
N LYS A 179 32.40 10.52 -17.70
CA LYS A 179 33.42 11.55 -17.88
C LYS A 179 33.31 12.14 -19.29
N GLY A 180 33.08 13.44 -19.38
CA GLY A 180 32.89 14.14 -20.65
C GLY A 180 31.54 13.83 -21.32
N ASN A 181 31.46 14.13 -22.62
CA ASN A 181 30.26 13.87 -23.42
C ASN A 181 30.02 12.36 -23.64
N PRO A 182 28.76 11.91 -23.75
CA PRO A 182 28.45 10.53 -24.08
C PRO A 182 29.04 10.15 -25.45
N PRO A 183 29.61 8.95 -25.62
CA PRO A 183 30.12 8.47 -26.90
C PRO A 183 29.05 8.62 -28.01
N PRO A 184 29.41 8.96 -29.27
CA PRO A 184 28.43 9.20 -30.33
C PRO A 184 27.46 8.02 -30.54
N GLN A 185 27.95 6.79 -30.37
CA GLN A 185 27.16 5.56 -30.47
C GLN A 185 26.31 5.25 -29.23
N PHE A 186 26.59 5.85 -28.06
CA PHE A 186 25.85 5.56 -26.83
C PHE A 186 24.38 5.95 -26.97
N LYS A 187 24.09 7.16 -27.46
CA LYS A 187 22.71 7.66 -27.64
C LYS A 187 21.86 6.81 -28.60
N THR A 188 22.49 6.14 -29.58
CA THR A 188 21.79 5.38 -30.64
C THR A 188 21.75 3.88 -30.39
N ASN A 189 22.80 3.29 -29.80
CA ASN A 189 22.91 1.86 -29.57
C ASN A 189 22.43 1.44 -28.17
N PHE A 190 22.69 2.24 -27.13
CA PHE A 190 22.34 1.85 -25.75
C PHE A 190 20.83 1.64 -25.53
N PRO A 191 19.90 2.46 -26.06
CA PRO A 191 18.46 2.18 -25.93
C PRO A 191 18.04 0.83 -26.54
N LYS A 192 18.67 0.42 -27.65
CA LYS A 192 18.42 -0.88 -28.29
C LYS A 192 18.98 -2.03 -27.44
N GLN A 193 20.22 -1.89 -26.96
CA GLN A 193 20.86 -2.84 -26.04
C GLN A 193 20.03 -3.02 -24.76
N PHE A 194 19.57 -1.91 -24.17
CA PHE A 194 18.75 -1.91 -22.96
C PHE A 194 17.39 -2.57 -23.19
N HIS A 195 16.73 -2.29 -24.32
CA HIS A 195 15.46 -2.97 -24.67
C HIS A 195 15.65 -4.48 -24.83
N GLN A 196 16.74 -4.94 -25.46
CA GLN A 196 17.09 -6.36 -25.54
C GLN A 196 17.34 -6.97 -24.15
N ILE A 197 18.07 -6.28 -23.26
CA ILE A 197 18.28 -6.71 -21.87
C ILE A 197 16.94 -6.83 -21.12
N MET A 198 16.01 -5.88 -21.30
CA MET A 198 14.68 -5.91 -20.68
C MET A 198 13.77 -7.02 -21.22
N ILE A 199 14.00 -7.49 -22.45
CA ILE A 199 13.37 -8.71 -22.99
C ILE A 199 14.02 -9.96 -22.37
N GLN A 200 15.34 -10.11 -22.50
CA GLN A 200 16.11 -11.30 -22.07
C GLN A 200 15.97 -11.58 -20.56
N SER A 201 15.99 -10.54 -19.73
CA SER A 201 15.79 -10.64 -18.27
C SER A 201 14.34 -10.84 -17.84
N GLN A 202 13.40 -10.80 -18.79
CA GLN A 202 11.95 -10.62 -18.56
C GLN A 202 11.61 -9.35 -17.76
N GLY A 203 12.48 -8.33 -17.76
CA GLY A 203 12.27 -7.06 -17.06
C GLY A 203 10.94 -6.38 -17.39
N TRP A 204 10.52 -6.40 -18.66
CA TRP A 204 9.19 -5.90 -19.05
C TRP A 204 8.06 -6.70 -18.39
N ASN A 205 8.12 -8.04 -18.40
CA ASN A 205 7.11 -8.89 -17.76
C ASN A 205 7.06 -8.69 -16.25
N ARG A 206 8.21 -8.43 -15.60
CA ARG A 206 8.26 -8.10 -14.16
C ARG A 206 7.58 -6.76 -13.89
N LEU A 207 7.90 -5.71 -14.63
CA LEU A 207 7.28 -4.38 -14.50
C LEU A 207 5.77 -4.43 -14.77
N TYR A 208 5.32 -5.14 -15.81
CA TYR A 208 3.90 -5.36 -16.09
C TYR A 208 3.21 -6.19 -15.01
N LYS A 209 3.88 -7.19 -14.43
CA LYS A 209 3.35 -7.97 -13.32
C LYS A 209 3.23 -7.14 -12.04
N GLU A 210 4.23 -6.33 -11.69
CA GLU A 210 4.14 -5.43 -10.54
C GLU A 210 2.98 -4.44 -10.68
N LEU A 211 2.79 -3.87 -11.88
CA LEU A 211 1.64 -3.02 -12.18
C LEU A 211 0.32 -3.80 -12.06
N TYR A 212 0.24 -5.00 -12.62
CA TYR A 212 -0.94 -5.86 -12.49
C TYR A 212 -1.26 -6.18 -11.03
N ASP A 213 -0.26 -6.55 -10.22
CA ASP A 213 -0.45 -6.89 -8.81
C ASP A 213 -0.83 -5.65 -7.97
N VAL A 214 -0.29 -4.46 -8.27
CA VAL A 214 -0.74 -3.18 -7.68
C VAL A 214 -2.19 -2.86 -8.05
N ILE A 215 -2.56 -2.93 -9.33
CA ILE A 215 -3.93 -2.68 -9.80
C ILE A 215 -4.89 -3.68 -9.15
N LYS A 216 -4.51 -4.95 -9.10
CA LYS A 216 -5.27 -6.05 -8.48
C LYS A 216 -5.48 -5.84 -6.97
N GLN A 217 -4.45 -5.39 -6.26
CA GLN A 217 -4.53 -5.09 -4.83
C GLN A 217 -5.50 -3.93 -4.55
N GLU A 218 -5.41 -2.85 -5.32
CA GLU A 218 -6.25 -1.65 -5.15
C GLU A 218 -7.71 -1.85 -5.60
N ILE A 219 -7.97 -2.73 -6.58
CA ILE A 219 -9.33 -3.19 -6.93
C ILE A 219 -9.94 -4.08 -5.83
N GLY A 220 -9.18 -4.42 -4.78
CA GLY A 220 -9.63 -5.29 -3.68
C GLY A 220 -9.58 -6.78 -4.03
N TYR A 221 -9.06 -7.14 -5.21
CA TYR A 221 -8.90 -8.51 -5.72
C TYR A 221 -7.70 -9.23 -5.07
N SER A 222 -7.47 -8.94 -3.80
CA SER A 222 -6.31 -9.33 -3.02
C SER A 222 -6.42 -10.76 -2.47
N LYS A 223 -5.32 -11.26 -1.90
CA LYS A 223 -5.22 -12.61 -1.32
C LYS A 223 -5.98 -12.81 0.00
N SER A 224 -6.72 -11.81 0.49
CA SER A 224 -7.48 -11.89 1.75
C SER A 224 -8.45 -13.08 1.83
N LYS A 225 -8.91 -13.60 0.68
CA LYS A 225 -9.65 -14.89 0.57
C LYS A 225 -8.90 -16.15 1.06
N LEU A 226 -7.64 -16.05 1.53
CA LEU A 226 -6.83 -17.19 1.99
C LEU A 226 -6.14 -17.00 3.35
N GLU A 227 -6.08 -15.79 3.90
CA GLU A 227 -5.19 -15.48 5.06
C GLU A 227 -5.90 -14.79 6.24
N PHE A 228 -7.24 -14.69 6.23
CA PHE A 228 -7.99 -14.39 7.46
C PHE A 228 -7.93 -15.59 8.43
N SER A 229 -7.48 -15.34 9.67
CA SER A 229 -7.65 -16.31 10.75
C SER A 229 -9.14 -16.64 10.96
N GLY A 230 -9.46 -17.93 11.17
CA GLY A 230 -10.83 -18.43 11.11
C GLY A 230 -11.81 -17.77 12.08
N SER A 231 -11.31 -17.21 13.20
CA SER A 231 -12.12 -16.46 14.16
C SER A 231 -12.70 -15.16 13.57
N GLN A 232 -11.90 -14.38 12.84
CA GLN A 232 -12.34 -13.13 12.20
C GLN A 232 -13.26 -13.40 11.00
N LEU A 233 -12.94 -14.42 10.19
CA LEU A 233 -13.78 -14.80 9.06
C LEU A 233 -15.16 -15.27 9.53
N ASN A 234 -15.23 -16.08 10.59
CA ASN A 234 -16.49 -16.53 11.18
C ASN A 234 -17.31 -15.36 11.77
N GLN A 235 -16.70 -14.31 12.31
CA GLN A 235 -17.43 -13.11 12.74
C GLN A 235 -18.07 -12.38 11.54
N LEU A 236 -17.34 -12.21 10.43
CA LEU A 236 -17.85 -11.56 9.23
C LEU A 236 -18.97 -12.37 8.54
N ILE A 237 -18.81 -13.69 8.46
CA ILE A 237 -19.82 -14.63 7.91
C ILE A 237 -21.10 -14.59 8.78
N ASN A 238 -20.97 -14.62 10.11
CA ASN A 238 -22.11 -14.55 11.03
C ASN A 238 -22.86 -13.20 10.99
N LEU A 239 -22.23 -12.13 10.47
CA LEU A 239 -22.89 -10.84 10.22
C LEU A 239 -23.66 -10.80 8.89
N GLY A 240 -23.67 -11.87 8.10
CA GLY A 240 -24.43 -11.99 6.85
C GLY A 240 -23.78 -11.32 5.65
N VAL A 241 -22.49 -11.00 5.72
CA VAL A 241 -21.71 -10.45 4.59
C VAL A 241 -21.40 -11.59 3.63
N ARG A 242 -22.08 -11.65 2.48
CA ARG A 242 -21.73 -12.56 1.38
C ARG A 242 -20.61 -11.93 0.55
N GLU A 243 -19.69 -12.75 0.05
CA GLU A 243 -18.45 -12.26 -0.59
C GLU A 243 -18.65 -11.42 -1.85
N ASP A 244 -19.78 -11.58 -2.54
CA ASP A 244 -20.04 -10.96 -3.86
C ASP A 244 -20.77 -9.60 -3.80
N ASP A 245 -21.37 -9.24 -2.66
CA ASP A 245 -22.26 -8.06 -2.55
C ASP A 245 -21.53 -6.70 -2.61
N ASN A 246 -20.20 -6.70 -2.42
CA ASN A 246 -19.35 -5.50 -2.48
C ASN A 246 -18.81 -5.19 -3.90
N ILE A 247 -19.19 -5.97 -4.92
CA ILE A 247 -18.61 -5.89 -6.27
C ILE A 247 -19.45 -5.01 -7.23
N GLN A 248 -20.65 -4.58 -6.82
CA GLN A 248 -21.65 -4.00 -7.74
C GLN A 248 -21.51 -2.48 -7.98
N SER A 249 -20.83 -1.72 -7.10
CA SER A 249 -20.69 -0.26 -7.24
C SER A 249 -19.43 0.12 -8.04
N PHE A 250 -19.61 0.88 -9.13
CA PHE A 250 -18.47 1.42 -9.89
C PHE A 250 -17.89 2.64 -9.16
N ASN A 251 -16.73 2.48 -8.53
CA ASN A 251 -16.09 3.55 -7.77
C ASN A 251 -14.99 4.26 -8.60
N PRO A 252 -15.24 5.46 -9.16
CA PRO A 252 -14.23 6.18 -9.95
C PRO A 252 -13.01 6.63 -9.12
N TYR A 253 -13.14 6.73 -7.79
CA TYR A 253 -12.04 7.08 -6.91
C TYR A 253 -11.03 5.94 -6.74
N VAL A 254 -11.46 4.68 -6.91
CA VAL A 254 -10.53 3.53 -7.00
C VAL A 254 -9.68 3.66 -8.27
N ILE A 255 -10.26 4.00 -9.42
CA ILE A 255 -9.49 4.26 -10.65
C ILE A 255 -8.54 5.45 -10.47
N LYS A 256 -8.97 6.55 -9.85
CA LYS A 256 -8.08 7.68 -9.54
C LYS A 256 -6.90 7.24 -8.66
N SER A 257 -7.16 6.48 -7.59
CA SER A 257 -6.12 5.98 -6.69
C SER A 257 -5.12 5.06 -7.39
N ILE A 258 -5.61 4.12 -8.20
CA ILE A 258 -4.79 3.23 -9.02
C ILE A 258 -3.91 4.04 -9.97
N MET A 259 -4.48 4.98 -10.74
CA MET A 259 -3.70 5.74 -11.71
C MET A 259 -2.71 6.69 -11.06
N GLN A 260 -2.97 7.18 -9.85
CA GLN A 260 -1.98 7.91 -9.05
C GLN A 260 -0.85 6.99 -8.55
N LYS A 261 -1.15 5.77 -8.09
CA LYS A 261 -0.14 4.77 -7.71
C LYS A 261 0.70 4.30 -8.89
N VAL A 262 0.10 4.09 -10.05
CA VAL A 262 0.80 3.83 -11.33
C VAL A 262 1.67 5.01 -11.71
N GLN A 263 1.16 6.24 -11.69
CA GLN A 263 1.93 7.45 -12.03
C GLN A 263 3.12 7.67 -11.07
N ASN A 264 2.96 7.36 -9.79
CA ASN A 264 4.03 7.49 -8.80
C ASN A 264 5.04 6.35 -8.93
N ASN A 265 4.62 5.13 -9.27
CA ASN A 265 5.54 4.05 -9.63
C ASN A 265 6.36 4.42 -10.88
N ILE A 266 5.74 4.99 -11.92
CA ILE A 266 6.45 5.55 -13.08
C ILE A 266 7.47 6.61 -12.64
N LYS A 267 7.02 7.68 -11.97
CA LYS A 267 7.83 8.87 -11.70
C LYS A 267 8.86 8.73 -10.59
N VAL A 268 8.61 7.88 -9.59
CA VAL A 268 9.41 7.78 -8.36
C VAL A 268 10.11 6.43 -8.20
N LYS A 269 9.50 5.32 -8.63
CA LYS A 269 10.18 4.01 -8.62
C LYS A 269 10.95 3.83 -9.94
N TYR A 270 10.23 3.59 -11.02
CA TYR A 270 10.80 3.19 -12.31
C TYR A 270 11.74 4.24 -12.88
N ASN A 271 11.41 5.54 -12.87
CA ASN A 271 12.33 6.58 -13.36
C ASN A 271 13.63 6.67 -12.54
N ASN A 272 13.61 6.41 -11.22
CA ASN A 272 14.84 6.33 -10.43
C ASN A 272 15.63 5.04 -10.73
N GLU A 273 14.94 3.91 -10.91
CA GLU A 273 15.56 2.64 -11.32
C GLU A 273 16.18 2.72 -12.72
N PHE A 274 15.52 3.36 -13.69
CA PHE A 274 16.05 3.63 -15.02
C PHE A 274 17.18 4.66 -15.00
N ALA A 275 17.14 5.67 -14.11
CA ALA A 275 18.19 6.67 -13.98
C ALA A 275 19.53 6.07 -13.50
N GLN A 276 19.51 4.97 -12.74
CA GLN A 276 20.72 4.19 -12.41
C GLN A 276 21.43 3.61 -13.65
N TYR A 277 20.74 3.54 -14.79
CA TYR A 277 21.28 3.12 -16.09
C TYR A 277 21.42 4.30 -17.07
N GLY A 278 21.27 5.54 -16.63
CA GLY A 278 21.32 6.73 -17.49
C GLY A 278 20.10 6.91 -18.40
N LEU A 279 18.96 6.31 -18.04
CA LEU A 279 17.70 6.40 -18.78
C LEU A 279 16.63 7.13 -17.97
N ILE A 280 15.68 7.74 -18.66
CA ILE A 280 14.44 8.29 -18.09
C ILE A 280 13.30 7.84 -19.02
N LEU A 281 12.14 7.46 -18.48
CA LEU A 281 10.97 7.22 -19.32
C LEU A 281 10.55 8.55 -19.95
N THR A 282 10.57 8.60 -21.29
CA THR A 282 9.94 9.69 -22.02
C THR A 282 8.42 9.57 -21.96
N ASP A 283 7.71 10.64 -22.33
CA ASP A 283 6.26 10.67 -22.54
C ASP A 283 5.68 9.40 -23.17
N VAL A 284 6.36 8.83 -24.17
CA VAL A 284 5.92 7.62 -24.88
C VAL A 284 5.97 6.41 -23.95
N GLY A 285 7.05 6.25 -23.19
CA GLY A 285 7.19 5.18 -22.20
C GLY A 285 6.18 5.30 -21.04
N GLU A 286 6.00 6.52 -20.51
CA GLU A 286 4.99 6.77 -19.48
C GLU A 286 3.57 6.46 -20.00
N ARG A 287 3.23 6.89 -21.23
CA ARG A 287 1.93 6.60 -21.88
C ARG A 287 1.72 5.10 -22.11
N CYS A 288 2.74 4.34 -22.56
CA CYS A 288 2.62 2.90 -22.73
C CYS A 288 2.28 2.18 -21.42
N ILE A 289 2.93 2.58 -20.31
CA ILE A 289 2.62 2.03 -18.97
C ILE A 289 1.21 2.44 -18.51
N PHE A 290 0.81 3.69 -18.77
CA PHE A 290 -0.53 4.20 -18.46
C PHE A 290 -1.63 3.44 -19.22
N TYR A 291 -1.48 3.23 -20.53
CA TYR A 291 -2.44 2.48 -21.35
C TYR A 291 -2.52 0.99 -20.97
N TYR A 292 -1.38 0.35 -20.67
CA TYR A 292 -1.40 -1.02 -20.12
C TYR A 292 -2.21 -1.09 -18.83
N SER A 293 -1.99 -0.14 -17.92
CA SER A 293 -2.70 -0.08 -16.64
C SER A 293 -4.21 0.13 -16.83
N MET A 294 -4.61 1.05 -17.72
CA MET A 294 -6.01 1.26 -18.10
C MET A 294 -6.67 0.01 -18.69
N LEU A 295 -5.95 -0.76 -19.53
CA LEU A 295 -6.44 -2.03 -20.09
C LEU A 295 -6.66 -3.09 -18.99
N ILE A 296 -5.76 -3.21 -18.02
CA ILE A 296 -5.92 -4.14 -16.90
C ILE A 296 -7.13 -3.75 -16.03
N ILE A 297 -7.28 -2.46 -15.69
CA ILE A 297 -8.45 -1.93 -14.95
C ILE A 297 -9.75 -2.28 -15.71
N TRP A 298 -9.80 -1.99 -17.02
CA TRP A 298 -10.95 -2.28 -17.86
C TRP A 298 -11.30 -3.78 -17.89
N ARG A 299 -10.30 -4.67 -17.98
CA ARG A 299 -10.52 -6.13 -17.96
C ARG A 299 -11.12 -6.60 -16.63
N PHE A 300 -10.67 -6.08 -15.48
CA PHE A 300 -11.28 -6.39 -14.18
C PHE A 300 -12.74 -5.93 -14.12
N LEU A 301 -13.03 -4.69 -14.53
CA LEU A 301 -14.37 -4.11 -14.52
C LEU A 301 -15.35 -4.86 -15.45
N CYS A 302 -14.91 -5.22 -16.65
CA CYS A 302 -15.72 -6.00 -17.58
C CYS A 302 -16.00 -7.43 -17.06
N TYR A 303 -15.02 -8.07 -16.43
CA TYR A 303 -15.22 -9.38 -15.80
C TYR A 303 -16.22 -9.31 -14.64
N GLN A 304 -16.09 -8.31 -13.75
CA GLN A 304 -17.05 -8.06 -12.66
C GLN A 304 -18.47 -7.87 -13.22
N ARG A 305 -18.64 -6.99 -14.21
CA ARG A 305 -19.96 -6.69 -14.80
C ARG A 305 -20.58 -7.87 -15.56
N TRP A 306 -19.76 -8.77 -16.11
CA TRP A 306 -20.22 -10.03 -16.71
C TRP A 306 -20.68 -11.02 -15.62
N ASN A 307 -19.86 -11.24 -14.59
CA ASN A 307 -20.18 -12.15 -13.48
C ASN A 307 -21.48 -11.76 -12.75
N SER A 308 -21.70 -10.45 -12.52
CA SER A 308 -22.94 -9.96 -11.91
C SER A 308 -24.19 -10.27 -12.74
N LYS A 309 -24.10 -10.31 -14.09
CA LYS A 309 -25.22 -10.67 -14.96
C LYS A 309 -25.50 -12.18 -14.95
N ASP A 310 -24.44 -12.99 -14.99
CA ASP A 310 -24.56 -14.46 -14.92
C ASP A 310 -25.17 -14.92 -13.58
N ILE A 311 -24.80 -14.27 -12.47
CA ILE A 311 -25.43 -14.48 -11.16
C ILE A 311 -26.91 -14.04 -11.16
N GLN A 312 -27.24 -12.88 -11.75
CA GLN A 312 -28.63 -12.43 -11.87
C GLN A 312 -29.51 -13.39 -12.69
N GLN A 313 -28.95 -14.06 -13.72
CA GLN A 313 -29.66 -15.10 -14.48
C GLN A 313 -29.80 -16.44 -13.71
N LYS A 314 -29.05 -16.65 -12.62
CA LYS A 314 -29.02 -17.91 -11.85
C LYS A 314 -29.89 -17.91 -10.58
N HIS A 315 -30.71 -16.89 -10.34
CA HIS A 315 -31.61 -16.83 -9.17
C HIS A 315 -32.86 -17.74 -9.28
N GLN A 316 -32.64 -19.05 -9.13
CA GLN A 316 -33.66 -20.11 -9.13
C GLN A 316 -34.85 -19.86 -8.18
N ASN A 317 -34.66 -19.12 -7.08
CA ASN A 317 -35.74 -18.79 -6.13
C ASN A 317 -36.89 -17.98 -6.78
N ASN A 318 -36.59 -17.14 -7.77
CA ASN A 318 -37.64 -16.39 -8.46
C ASN A 318 -38.46 -17.31 -9.37
N TYR A 319 -37.80 -18.28 -10.02
CA TYR A 319 -38.46 -19.31 -10.82
C TYR A 319 -39.37 -20.20 -9.98
N GLN A 320 -38.96 -20.59 -8.76
CA GLN A 320 -39.84 -21.37 -7.86
C GLN A 320 -41.10 -20.59 -7.45
N ASN A 321 -40.98 -19.29 -7.14
CA ASN A 321 -42.15 -18.47 -6.80
C ASN A 321 -43.10 -18.29 -7.98
N GLU A 322 -42.58 -17.96 -9.17
CA GLU A 322 -43.39 -17.85 -10.40
C GLU A 322 -44.00 -19.20 -10.82
N LEU A 323 -43.32 -20.32 -10.59
CA LEU A 323 -43.87 -21.67 -10.84
C LEU A 323 -45.02 -22.00 -9.86
N ILE A 324 -44.84 -21.72 -8.57
CA ILE A 324 -45.88 -21.93 -7.54
C ILE A 324 -47.11 -21.04 -7.82
N ARG A 325 -46.88 -19.80 -8.27
CA ARG A 325 -47.90 -18.87 -8.76
C ARG A 325 -48.61 -19.40 -10.00
N CYS A 326 -47.87 -19.80 -11.03
CA CYS A 326 -48.44 -20.33 -12.27
C CYS A 326 -49.30 -21.57 -12.02
N ILE A 327 -48.87 -22.47 -11.12
CA ILE A 327 -49.68 -23.63 -10.68
C ILE A 327 -50.95 -23.18 -9.95
N ALA A 328 -50.91 -22.14 -9.10
CA ALA A 328 -52.10 -21.60 -8.45
C ALA A 328 -53.05 -20.87 -9.43
N GLU A 329 -52.49 -20.23 -10.46
CA GLU A 329 -53.25 -19.60 -11.55
C GLU A 329 -53.96 -20.65 -12.43
N ILE A 330 -53.24 -21.70 -12.85
CA ILE A 330 -53.79 -22.85 -13.61
C ILE A 330 -54.90 -23.56 -12.82
N ASN A 331 -54.67 -23.86 -11.53
CA ASN A 331 -55.62 -24.58 -10.69
C ASN A 331 -56.82 -23.70 -10.25
N GLN A 332 -56.85 -22.42 -10.60
CA GLN A 332 -57.81 -21.41 -10.11
C GLN A 332 -57.90 -21.33 -8.57
N ASP A 333 -56.81 -21.67 -7.89
CA ASP A 333 -56.70 -21.82 -6.45
C ASP A 333 -56.61 -20.44 -5.77
N ASN A 334 -57.78 -19.86 -5.47
CA ASN A 334 -57.89 -18.49 -4.96
C ASN A 334 -57.41 -18.33 -3.52
N GLU A 335 -57.43 -19.41 -2.72
CA GLU A 335 -56.81 -19.46 -1.40
C GLU A 335 -55.29 -19.31 -1.54
N LYS A 336 -54.65 -20.16 -2.34
CA LYS A 336 -53.20 -20.14 -2.57
C LYS A 336 -52.73 -18.87 -3.25
N LYS A 337 -53.50 -18.31 -4.21
CA LYS A 337 -53.23 -16.97 -4.76
C LYS A 337 -53.25 -15.89 -3.69
N GLY A 338 -54.26 -15.91 -2.79
CA GLY A 338 -54.32 -15.01 -1.64
C GLY A 338 -53.10 -15.15 -0.74
N CYS A 339 -52.68 -16.39 -0.46
CA CYS A 339 -51.48 -16.64 0.34
C CYS A 339 -50.19 -16.12 -0.31
N ILE A 340 -50.04 -16.27 -1.63
CA ILE A 340 -48.90 -15.77 -2.40
C ILE A 340 -48.89 -14.23 -2.41
N LYS A 341 -50.01 -13.57 -2.74
CA LYS A 341 -50.09 -12.11 -2.78
C LYS A 341 -49.87 -11.46 -1.43
N ALA A 342 -50.29 -12.09 -0.32
CA ALA A 342 -49.94 -11.64 1.02
C ALA A 342 -48.41 -11.67 1.28
N ASN A 343 -47.74 -12.76 0.89
CA ASN A 343 -46.27 -12.87 1.00
C ASN A 343 -45.56 -11.83 0.12
N GLU A 344 -45.98 -11.67 -1.14
CA GLU A 344 -45.46 -10.61 -2.01
C GLU A 344 -45.63 -9.22 -1.39
N LEU A 345 -46.79 -8.94 -0.79
CA LEU A 345 -47.07 -7.65 -0.17
C LEU A 345 -46.10 -7.34 0.98
N VAL A 346 -45.90 -8.26 1.95
CA VAL A 346 -45.00 -7.97 3.08
C VAL A 346 -43.54 -7.83 2.61
N ASN A 347 -43.11 -8.56 1.58
CA ASN A 347 -41.78 -8.37 0.98
C ASN A 347 -41.65 -7.02 0.25
N LYS A 348 -42.65 -6.63 -0.55
CA LYS A 348 -42.68 -5.33 -1.27
C LYS A 348 -42.72 -4.17 -0.28
N ILE A 349 -43.51 -4.27 0.79
CA ILE A 349 -43.49 -3.35 1.93
C ILE A 349 -42.08 -3.31 2.57
N THR A 350 -41.51 -4.46 2.96
CA THR A 350 -40.19 -4.50 3.63
C THR A 350 -39.10 -3.79 2.82
N ASN A 351 -39.05 -4.06 1.51
CA ASN A 351 -38.10 -3.42 0.59
C ASN A 351 -38.36 -1.92 0.46
N PHE A 352 -39.61 -1.50 0.28
CA PHE A 352 -39.98 -0.09 0.18
C PHE A 352 -39.63 0.70 1.46
N LEU A 353 -39.94 0.14 2.63
CA LEU A 353 -39.56 0.70 3.93
C LEU A 353 -38.04 0.75 4.11
N LYS A 354 -37.31 -0.21 3.55
CA LYS A 354 -35.84 -0.18 3.52
C LYS A 354 -35.33 1.00 2.70
N THR A 355 -35.82 1.19 1.47
CA THR A 355 -35.45 2.32 0.61
C THR A 355 -35.77 3.66 1.29
N GLN A 356 -36.98 3.84 1.83
CA GLN A 356 -37.32 5.06 2.59
C GLN A 356 -36.40 5.31 3.79
N PHE A 357 -36.01 4.26 4.51
CA PHE A 357 -35.08 4.40 5.63
C PHE A 357 -33.68 4.82 5.14
N LEU A 358 -33.18 4.17 4.09
CA LEU A 358 -31.87 4.44 3.49
C LEU A 358 -31.81 5.89 2.99
N ASP A 359 -32.73 6.31 2.11
CA ASP A 359 -32.75 7.66 1.53
C ASP A 359 -32.79 8.76 2.58
N ARG A 360 -33.63 8.57 3.61
CA ARG A 360 -33.78 9.53 4.72
C ARG A 360 -32.51 9.61 5.58
N THR A 361 -31.90 8.47 5.91
CA THR A 361 -30.73 8.42 6.80
C THR A 361 -29.39 8.62 6.09
N LYS A 362 -29.32 8.47 4.76
CA LYS A 362 -28.09 8.66 3.96
C LYS A 362 -27.45 10.02 4.20
N LYS A 363 -28.24 11.09 4.34
CA LYS A 363 -27.72 12.43 4.69
C LYS A 363 -27.08 12.48 6.09
N GLU A 364 -27.72 11.85 7.07
CA GLU A 364 -27.20 11.79 8.46
C GLU A 364 -25.92 10.93 8.55
N VAL A 365 -25.89 9.79 7.85
CA VAL A 365 -24.71 8.91 7.74
C VAL A 365 -23.54 9.67 7.12
N LEU A 366 -23.76 10.36 5.99
CA LEU A 366 -22.72 11.14 5.33
C LEU A 366 -22.24 12.33 6.17
N GLN A 367 -23.13 12.97 6.94
CA GLN A 367 -22.75 14.02 7.90
C GLN A 367 -21.89 13.47 9.05
N LYS A 368 -22.25 12.31 9.62
CA LYS A 368 -21.42 11.64 10.64
C LYS A 368 -20.08 11.16 10.08
N MET A 369 -20.02 10.74 8.81
CA MET A 369 -18.77 10.39 8.13
C MET A 369 -17.89 11.61 7.86
N SER A 370 -18.44 12.74 7.41
CA SER A 370 -17.65 13.96 7.17
C SER A 370 -17.13 14.59 8.45
N GLN A 371 -17.84 14.44 9.59
CA GLN A 371 -17.34 14.77 10.94
C GLN A 371 -16.12 13.95 11.38
N GLN A 372 -15.76 12.86 10.68
CA GLN A 372 -14.54 12.08 10.91
C GLN A 372 -13.44 12.40 9.88
N SER A 373 -13.70 13.30 8.92
CA SER A 373 -12.71 13.73 7.94
C SER A 373 -11.66 14.65 8.56
N MET A 374 -10.46 14.58 8.02
CA MET A 374 -9.35 15.49 8.28
C MET A 374 -8.44 15.51 7.04
N THR A 375 -7.71 16.61 6.85
CA THR A 375 -6.66 16.67 5.83
C THR A 375 -5.52 15.71 6.17
N ASN A 376 -4.72 15.39 5.16
CA ASN A 376 -3.49 14.61 5.35
C ASN A 376 -2.49 15.31 6.29
N ALA A 377 -2.43 16.65 6.27
CA ALA A 377 -1.58 17.42 7.18
C ALA A 377 -2.03 17.28 8.64
N GLU A 378 -3.33 17.38 8.92
CA GLU A 378 -3.93 17.20 10.26
C GLU A 378 -3.79 15.76 10.77
N LEU A 379 -3.99 14.76 9.90
CA LEU A 379 -3.78 13.36 10.26
C LEU A 379 -2.33 13.09 10.67
N ILE A 380 -1.36 13.63 9.93
CA ILE A 380 0.06 13.47 10.23
C ILE A 380 0.43 14.25 11.50
N ALA A 381 -0.12 15.45 11.72
CA ALA A 381 0.08 16.20 12.97
C ALA A 381 -0.48 15.45 14.18
N LYS A 382 -1.65 14.80 14.05
CA LYS A 382 -2.24 13.94 15.07
C LYS A 382 -1.36 12.71 15.37
N LEU A 383 -0.87 12.02 14.34
CA LEU A 383 -0.01 10.86 14.52
C LEU A 383 1.36 11.22 15.10
N ASP A 384 1.97 12.34 14.69
CA ASP A 384 3.16 12.91 15.34
C ASP A 384 2.91 13.17 16.82
N LYS A 385 1.75 13.74 17.16
CA LYS A 385 1.37 13.99 18.55
C LYS A 385 1.27 12.67 19.34
N GLU A 386 0.49 11.72 18.85
CA GLU A 386 0.21 10.45 19.53
C GLU A 386 1.42 9.50 19.62
N LEU A 387 2.33 9.53 18.63
CA LEU A 387 3.42 8.55 18.45
C LEU A 387 4.83 9.12 18.61
N LEU A 388 5.05 10.44 18.57
CA LEU A 388 6.39 11.05 18.73
C LEU A 388 6.48 12.08 19.87
N ILE A 389 5.42 12.87 20.12
CA ILE A 389 5.46 13.98 21.10
C ILE A 389 4.97 13.52 22.48
N GLU A 390 3.80 12.88 22.58
CA GLU A 390 3.24 12.38 23.86
C GLU A 390 3.82 11.01 24.24
N VAL A 391 5.15 10.86 24.10
CA VAL A 391 5.89 9.61 24.34
C VAL A 391 6.73 9.74 25.61
N ASN A 392 6.76 8.67 26.38
CA ASN A 392 7.61 8.51 27.56
C ASN A 392 8.25 7.12 27.55
N GLU A 393 9.22 6.89 28.42
CA GLU A 393 9.98 5.63 28.47
C GLU A 393 9.08 4.41 28.68
N LYS A 394 8.04 4.52 29.51
CA LYS A 394 7.06 3.44 29.77
C LYS A 394 6.28 3.03 28.53
N ARG A 395 6.03 3.93 27.57
CA ARG A 395 5.43 3.54 26.27
C ARG A 395 6.36 2.64 25.44
N PHE A 396 7.68 2.71 25.64
CA PHE A 396 8.64 1.75 25.08
C PHE A 396 8.76 0.44 25.89
N GLU A 397 7.83 0.16 26.82
CA GLU A 397 7.64 -1.20 27.37
C GLU A 397 6.66 -2.00 26.49
N ASP A 398 5.62 -1.35 25.94
CA ASP A 398 4.59 -1.97 25.08
C ASP A 398 5.13 -2.36 23.68
N GLU A 399 5.04 -3.65 23.34
CA GLU A 399 5.40 -4.19 22.03
C GLU A 399 4.50 -3.70 20.90
N GLN A 400 3.21 -3.43 21.15
CA GLN A 400 2.32 -2.89 20.12
C GLN A 400 2.68 -1.44 19.80
N PHE A 401 2.99 -0.61 20.82
CA PHE A 401 3.56 0.72 20.61
C PHE A 401 4.89 0.68 19.85
N LYS A 402 5.84 -0.19 20.22
CA LYS A 402 7.11 -0.38 19.48
C LYS A 402 6.88 -0.68 18.01
N GLN A 403 6.00 -1.63 17.70
CA GLN A 403 5.67 -1.97 16.31
C GLN A 403 5.02 -0.80 15.58
N ASN A 404 4.14 -0.04 16.24
CA ASN A 404 3.48 1.11 15.64
C ASN A 404 4.46 2.25 15.33
N ILE A 405 5.27 2.69 16.31
CA ILE A 405 6.23 3.79 16.12
C ILE A 405 7.35 3.41 15.12
N LEU A 406 7.83 2.16 15.14
CA LEU A 406 8.80 1.70 14.15
C LEU A 406 8.19 1.70 12.73
N SER A 407 6.97 1.16 12.57
CA SER A 407 6.29 1.13 11.26
C SER A 407 6.00 2.55 10.76
N TYR A 408 5.53 3.44 11.64
CA TYR A 408 5.26 4.84 11.33
C TYR A 408 6.50 5.60 10.87
N THR A 409 7.67 5.33 11.46
CA THR A 409 8.91 6.04 11.12
C THR A 409 9.68 5.41 9.97
N THR A 410 9.64 4.08 9.78
CA THR A 410 10.36 3.40 8.68
C THR A 410 9.55 3.33 7.38
N ASP A 411 8.22 3.19 7.45
CA ASP A 411 7.30 3.29 6.31
C ASP A 411 6.07 4.13 6.66
N HIS A 412 6.32 5.43 6.83
CA HIS A 412 5.31 6.46 7.08
C HIS A 412 4.12 6.39 6.11
N LYS A 413 4.39 6.04 4.85
CA LYS A 413 3.34 5.95 3.81
C LYS A 413 2.41 4.77 4.03
N SER A 414 2.95 3.55 4.17
CA SER A 414 2.11 2.37 4.38
C SER A 414 1.39 2.43 5.73
N TYR A 415 2.03 2.98 6.78
CA TYR A 415 1.40 3.17 8.08
C TYR A 415 0.18 4.10 8.00
N ILE A 416 0.32 5.28 7.39
CA ILE A 416 -0.79 6.23 7.21
C ILE A 416 -1.91 5.59 6.39
N ASN A 417 -1.57 4.99 5.25
CA ASN A 417 -2.55 4.37 4.36
C ASN A 417 -3.32 3.22 5.04
N LYS A 418 -2.69 2.48 5.95
CA LYS A 418 -3.33 1.47 6.80
C LYS A 418 -4.18 2.12 7.90
N TYR A 419 -3.64 3.07 8.65
CA TYR A 419 -4.33 3.73 9.76
C TYR A 419 -5.62 4.42 9.29
N THR A 420 -5.59 5.13 8.16
CA THR A 420 -6.80 5.70 7.52
C THR A 420 -7.82 4.62 7.18
N GLN A 421 -7.40 3.48 6.64
CA GLN A 421 -8.31 2.38 6.30
C GLN A 421 -8.95 1.78 7.57
N ASP A 422 -8.15 1.47 8.60
CA ASP A 422 -8.62 0.88 9.84
C ASP A 422 -9.56 1.84 10.60
N MET A 423 -9.24 3.14 10.64
CA MET A 423 -10.09 4.19 11.21
C MET A 423 -11.43 4.31 10.46
N LEU A 424 -11.41 4.47 9.13
CA LEU A 424 -12.64 4.63 8.34
C LEU A 424 -13.51 3.36 8.37
N THR A 425 -12.91 2.17 8.32
CA THR A 425 -13.65 0.90 8.48
C THR A 425 -14.30 0.78 9.87
N LYS A 426 -13.64 1.23 10.94
CA LYS A 426 -14.24 1.29 12.29
C LYS A 426 -15.42 2.27 12.36
N VAL A 427 -15.28 3.47 11.79
CA VAL A 427 -16.38 4.46 11.68
C VAL A 427 -17.56 3.87 10.92
N GLN A 428 -17.30 3.25 9.76
CA GLN A 428 -18.31 2.63 8.92
C GLN A 428 -19.05 1.48 9.63
N LEU A 429 -18.33 0.59 10.32
CA LEU A 429 -18.92 -0.52 11.08
C LEU A 429 -19.82 -0.01 12.21
N ASN A 430 -19.40 1.03 12.92
CA ASN A 430 -20.20 1.66 13.97
C ASN A 430 -21.50 2.24 13.39
N LEU A 431 -21.43 2.99 12.28
CA LEU A 431 -22.59 3.58 11.62
C LEU A 431 -23.56 2.52 11.08
N LEU A 432 -23.07 1.50 10.37
CA LEU A 432 -23.90 0.41 9.88
C LEU A 432 -24.58 -0.36 11.02
N THR A 433 -23.91 -0.49 12.18
CA THR A 433 -24.50 -1.09 13.39
C THR A 433 -25.59 -0.19 13.99
N GLU A 434 -25.32 1.10 14.18
CA GLU A 434 -26.27 2.09 14.72
C GLU A 434 -27.55 2.16 13.87
N TYR A 435 -27.40 2.38 12.56
CA TYR A 435 -28.53 2.51 11.65
C TYR A 435 -29.25 1.18 11.39
N SER A 436 -28.58 0.02 11.49
CA SER A 436 -29.27 -1.28 11.52
C SER A 436 -30.13 -1.43 12.77
N VAL A 437 -29.65 -1.03 13.96
CA VAL A 437 -30.46 -1.05 15.19
C VAL A 437 -31.66 -0.11 15.07
N GLN A 438 -31.48 1.09 14.54
CA GLN A 438 -32.59 2.04 14.32
C GLN A 438 -33.61 1.51 13.31
N TYR A 439 -33.17 0.96 12.16
CA TYR A 439 -34.05 0.39 11.15
C TYR A 439 -34.88 -0.76 11.72
N ARG A 440 -34.26 -1.71 12.44
CA ARG A 440 -34.97 -2.80 13.11
C ARG A 440 -36.03 -2.28 14.11
N LYS A 441 -35.73 -1.21 14.85
CA LYS A 441 -36.66 -0.59 15.79
C LYS A 441 -37.85 0.09 15.09
N GLU A 442 -37.61 0.86 14.03
CA GLU A 442 -38.68 1.51 13.25
C GLU A 442 -39.53 0.47 12.50
N LEU A 443 -38.90 -0.53 11.87
CA LEU A 443 -39.56 -1.62 11.13
C LEU A 443 -40.39 -2.53 12.05
N SER A 444 -39.87 -2.89 13.23
CA SER A 444 -40.63 -3.68 14.21
C SER A 444 -41.80 -2.90 14.80
N LYS A 445 -41.74 -1.56 14.90
CA LYS A 445 -42.90 -0.76 15.30
C LYS A 445 -43.97 -0.82 14.20
N TYR A 446 -43.56 -0.60 12.95
CA TYR A 446 -44.45 -0.58 11.79
C TYR A 446 -45.22 -1.90 11.62
N PHE A 447 -44.51 -3.03 11.58
CA PHE A 447 -45.15 -4.33 11.36
C PHE A 447 -45.96 -4.85 12.55
N ARG A 448 -45.71 -4.40 13.79
CA ARG A 448 -46.60 -4.72 14.92
C ARG A 448 -47.96 -4.05 14.75
N SER A 449 -48.00 -2.75 14.45
CA SER A 449 -49.27 -2.05 14.26
C SER A 449 -50.05 -2.55 13.03
N ILE A 450 -49.38 -2.90 11.93
CA ILE A 450 -50.04 -3.60 10.81
C ILE A 450 -50.58 -4.97 11.24
N GLN A 451 -49.83 -5.74 12.04
CA GLN A 451 -50.28 -7.05 12.49
C GLN A 451 -51.44 -6.96 13.50
N GLU A 452 -51.45 -5.96 14.38
CA GLU A 452 -52.56 -5.64 15.29
C GLU A 452 -53.83 -5.33 14.48
N ASN A 453 -53.73 -4.46 13.48
CA ASN A 453 -54.84 -4.15 12.57
C ASN A 453 -55.28 -5.37 11.74
N ALA A 454 -54.35 -6.18 11.24
CA ALA A 454 -54.67 -7.43 10.53
C ALA A 454 -55.41 -8.44 11.43
N LYS A 455 -55.03 -8.55 12.70
CA LYS A 455 -55.68 -9.41 13.70
C LYS A 455 -57.07 -8.90 14.10
N ILE A 456 -57.30 -7.58 14.08
CA ILE A 456 -58.64 -6.99 14.22
C ILE A 456 -59.48 -7.31 12.98
N PHE A 457 -58.97 -7.03 11.79
CA PHE A 457 -59.63 -7.27 10.50
C PHE A 457 -60.03 -8.75 10.35
N TYR A 458 -59.16 -9.68 10.76
CA TYR A 458 -59.43 -11.11 10.74
C TYR A 458 -60.64 -11.51 11.60
N LYS A 459 -60.79 -10.95 12.81
CA LYS A 459 -61.96 -11.23 13.68
C LYS A 459 -63.27 -10.80 13.02
N TYR A 460 -63.28 -9.67 12.33
CA TYR A 460 -64.45 -9.21 11.58
C TYR A 460 -64.82 -10.16 10.42
N ILE A 461 -63.84 -10.75 9.73
CA ILE A 461 -64.09 -11.83 8.74
C ILE A 461 -64.65 -13.08 9.43
N GLU A 462 -64.07 -13.49 10.55
CA GLU A 462 -64.43 -14.72 11.26
C GLU A 462 -65.88 -14.69 11.78
N ILE A 463 -66.33 -13.56 12.31
CA ILE A 463 -67.71 -13.33 12.79
C ILE A 463 -68.74 -13.46 11.65
N GLN A 464 -68.38 -13.13 10.41
CA GLN A 464 -69.27 -13.19 9.24
C GLN A 464 -69.47 -14.63 8.69
N GLN A 465 -68.72 -15.62 9.21
CA GLN A 465 -68.90 -17.08 9.06
C GLN A 465 -68.96 -17.70 7.65
N LYS A 466 -68.93 -16.92 6.56
CA LYS A 466 -69.02 -17.43 5.18
C LYS A 466 -67.86 -16.93 4.33
N GLU A 467 -67.38 -17.76 3.42
CA GLU A 467 -66.46 -17.30 2.38
C GLU A 467 -67.20 -16.45 1.33
N VAL A 468 -66.81 -15.19 1.25
CA VAL A 468 -67.40 -14.19 0.37
C VAL A 468 -66.41 -13.95 -0.78
N LYS A 469 -66.78 -14.37 -2.01
CA LYS A 469 -66.04 -14.01 -3.23
C LYS A 469 -66.02 -12.48 -3.36
N THR A 470 -64.89 -11.90 -3.72
CA THR A 470 -64.62 -10.44 -3.80
C THR A 470 -65.81 -9.57 -4.24
N ILE A 471 -66.45 -9.91 -5.37
CA ILE A 471 -67.60 -9.17 -5.92
C ILE A 471 -68.82 -9.06 -4.97
N LYS A 472 -69.00 -10.00 -4.04
CA LYS A 472 -70.11 -10.01 -3.08
C LYS A 472 -69.93 -9.03 -1.91
N TYR A 473 -68.76 -8.42 -1.72
CA TYR A 473 -68.59 -7.35 -0.74
C TYR A 473 -69.21 -6.02 -1.19
N PHE A 474 -69.58 -5.90 -2.46
CA PHE A 474 -70.05 -4.67 -3.09
C PHE A 474 -71.54 -4.75 -3.43
N TYR A 475 -72.23 -3.61 -3.43
CA TYR A 475 -73.62 -3.56 -3.88
C TYR A 475 -73.79 -4.07 -5.31
N SER A 476 -74.83 -4.87 -5.54
CA SER A 476 -75.00 -5.66 -6.77
C SER A 476 -75.50 -4.91 -8.00
N ASP A 477 -75.58 -3.57 -7.91
CA ASP A 477 -76.19 -2.71 -8.93
C ASP A 477 -75.50 -2.88 -10.28
N ALA A 478 -76.30 -3.08 -11.33
CA ALA A 478 -75.80 -3.71 -12.55
C ALA A 478 -74.91 -2.77 -13.40
N ASP A 479 -75.20 -1.48 -13.40
CA ASP A 479 -74.75 -0.56 -14.46
C ASP A 479 -73.31 -0.05 -14.27
N GLN A 480 -72.70 -0.24 -13.08
CA GLN A 480 -71.30 0.14 -12.84
C GLN A 480 -70.29 -1.01 -13.05
N LYS A 481 -70.76 -2.23 -13.35
CA LYS A 481 -69.93 -3.47 -13.38
C LYS A 481 -68.78 -3.47 -14.38
N HIS A 482 -68.79 -2.60 -15.40
CA HIS A 482 -67.81 -2.65 -16.49
C HIS A 482 -66.49 -1.91 -16.22
N ASN A 483 -66.38 -1.08 -15.17
CA ASN A 483 -65.20 -0.25 -14.93
C ASN A 483 -64.51 -0.44 -13.54
N LEU A 484 -65.12 -1.13 -12.58
CA LEU A 484 -64.48 -1.41 -11.28
C LEU A 484 -63.77 -2.76 -11.26
N PHE A 485 -62.45 -2.74 -11.10
CA PHE A 485 -61.68 -3.90 -10.63
C PHE A 485 -61.91 -4.07 -9.13
N TYR A 486 -62.94 -4.83 -8.76
CA TYR A 486 -63.35 -5.05 -7.36
C TYR A 486 -62.22 -5.59 -6.48
N GLU A 487 -61.34 -6.44 -7.02
CA GLU A 487 -60.15 -6.96 -6.35
C GLU A 487 -59.17 -5.84 -5.95
N ASN A 488 -58.97 -4.86 -6.85
CA ASN A 488 -58.10 -3.70 -6.62
C ASN A 488 -58.70 -2.75 -5.57
N TYR A 489 -60.02 -2.56 -5.59
CA TYR A 489 -60.70 -1.72 -4.61
C TYR A 489 -60.72 -2.37 -3.22
N LEU A 490 -61.00 -3.68 -3.14
CA LEU A 490 -60.97 -4.43 -1.88
C LEU A 490 -59.56 -4.43 -1.27
N PHE A 491 -58.51 -4.59 -2.10
CA PHE A 491 -57.12 -4.43 -1.65
C PHE A 491 -56.84 -3.02 -1.12
N LYS A 492 -57.33 -1.97 -1.78
CA LYS A 492 -57.15 -0.57 -1.36
C LYS A 492 -57.76 -0.32 0.02
N LEU A 493 -59.02 -0.74 0.22
CA LEU A 493 -59.71 -0.64 1.52
C LEU A 493 -59.02 -1.49 2.61
N LEU A 494 -58.63 -2.73 2.29
CA LEU A 494 -57.87 -3.59 3.22
C LEU A 494 -56.57 -2.91 3.66
N PHE A 495 -55.78 -2.40 2.71
CA PHE A 495 -54.52 -1.72 3.02
C PHE A 495 -54.74 -0.47 3.86
N GLN A 496 -55.80 0.29 3.59
CA GLN A 496 -56.22 1.45 4.37
C GLN A 496 -56.61 1.07 5.82
N CYS A 497 -57.30 -0.05 6.03
CA CYS A 497 -57.54 -0.60 7.38
C CYS A 497 -56.22 -1.00 8.06
N LEU A 498 -55.31 -1.66 7.35
CA LEU A 498 -54.01 -2.08 7.87
C LEU A 498 -53.13 -0.90 8.35
N ILE A 499 -53.20 0.25 7.68
CA ILE A 499 -52.50 1.48 8.11
C ILE A 499 -53.31 2.34 9.11
N GLY A 500 -54.56 1.99 9.38
CA GLY A 500 -55.48 2.74 10.25
C GLY A 500 -55.89 4.10 9.68
N LYS A 501 -56.06 4.20 8.35
CA LYS A 501 -56.53 5.40 7.63
C LYS A 501 -57.27 5.00 6.35
N ILE A 502 -58.56 5.31 6.27
CA ILE A 502 -59.36 5.20 5.03
C ILE A 502 -59.59 6.59 4.47
N GLU A 503 -59.36 6.73 3.16
CA GLU A 503 -59.53 7.98 2.40
C GLU A 503 -60.62 7.82 1.31
N ASP A 504 -61.08 6.58 1.09
CA ASP A 504 -62.12 6.23 0.11
C ASP A 504 -63.51 6.12 0.73
N LYS A 505 -64.53 6.27 -0.11
CA LYS A 505 -65.95 6.11 0.25
C LYS A 505 -66.29 4.64 0.46
N ILE A 506 -66.63 4.29 1.70
CA ILE A 506 -67.11 2.94 2.08
C ILE A 506 -68.52 2.68 1.49
N ASP A 507 -69.22 3.73 1.04
CA ASP A 507 -70.59 3.77 0.49
C ASP A 507 -70.93 2.65 -0.52
N ILE A 508 -69.95 2.13 -1.27
CA ILE A 508 -70.15 1.08 -2.29
C ILE A 508 -70.06 -0.36 -1.76
N ILE A 509 -69.60 -0.54 -0.52
CA ILE A 509 -69.59 -1.82 0.19
C ILE A 509 -71.01 -2.09 0.70
N ASP A 510 -71.49 -3.32 0.55
CA ASP A 510 -72.80 -3.75 1.07
C ASP A 510 -72.84 -3.53 2.59
N ILE A 511 -73.94 -2.92 3.09
CA ILE A 511 -74.11 -2.52 4.49
C ILE A 511 -73.81 -3.63 5.50
N GLN A 512 -74.01 -4.91 5.14
CA GLN A 512 -73.69 -6.05 6.02
C GLN A 512 -72.18 -6.25 6.28
N TYR A 513 -71.31 -5.66 5.44
CA TYR A 513 -69.85 -5.72 5.56
C TYR A 513 -69.18 -4.37 5.85
N GLN A 514 -69.93 -3.25 5.89
CA GLN A 514 -69.34 -1.92 6.09
C GLN A 514 -68.57 -1.79 7.42
N GLU A 515 -69.02 -2.47 8.49
CA GLU A 515 -68.36 -2.48 9.80
C GLU A 515 -66.91 -2.98 9.74
N ILE A 516 -66.61 -3.95 8.85
CA ILE A 516 -65.26 -4.49 8.62
C ILE A 516 -64.29 -3.35 8.21
N PHE A 517 -64.80 -2.33 7.53
CA PHE A 517 -64.03 -1.22 6.97
C PHE A 517 -64.25 0.11 7.72
N GLN A 518 -64.67 0.12 8.99
CA GLN A 518 -64.77 1.36 9.76
C GLN A 518 -63.43 1.75 10.42
N THR A 519 -62.95 2.96 10.17
CA THR A 519 -61.64 3.46 10.68
C THR A 519 -61.53 3.50 12.19
N SER A 520 -62.64 3.71 12.91
CA SER A 520 -62.74 3.68 14.37
C SER A 520 -62.20 2.40 15.00
N ASN A 521 -62.18 1.31 14.22
CA ASN A 521 -61.86 -0.03 14.69
C ASN A 521 -60.36 -0.33 14.54
N TYR A 522 -59.58 0.55 13.88
CA TYR A 522 -58.18 0.31 13.52
C TYR A 522 -57.23 1.35 14.12
N ASN A 523 -56.05 0.90 14.58
CA ASN A 523 -55.05 1.76 15.17
C ASN A 523 -54.24 2.49 14.08
N PRO A 524 -54.14 3.84 14.08
CA PRO A 524 -53.36 4.56 13.08
C PRO A 524 -51.87 4.23 13.23
N VAL A 525 -51.23 3.78 12.15
CA VAL A 525 -49.82 3.33 12.16
C VAL A 525 -48.87 4.54 12.26
N ASN A 526 -48.70 5.02 13.50
CA ASN A 526 -47.82 6.13 13.85
C ASN A 526 -46.35 5.73 13.65
N SER A 527 -45.81 6.04 12.47
CA SER A 527 -44.43 5.77 12.08
C SER A 527 -43.86 6.89 11.21
N LYS A 528 -42.54 6.88 11.01
CA LYS A 528 -41.85 7.78 10.05
C LYS A 528 -41.91 7.28 8.60
N PHE A 529 -42.70 6.24 8.31
CA PHE A 529 -42.83 5.64 6.99
C PHE A 529 -44.18 6.01 6.36
N VAL A 530 -44.18 6.23 5.05
CA VAL A 530 -45.37 6.64 4.28
C VAL A 530 -45.42 5.80 3.01
N ILE A 531 -46.27 4.77 2.98
CA ILE A 531 -46.43 3.92 1.81
C ILE A 531 -47.49 4.54 0.88
N ASN A 532 -47.05 4.99 -0.29
CA ASN A 532 -47.97 5.32 -1.37
C ASN A 532 -48.36 4.03 -2.10
N LEU A 533 -49.65 3.67 -2.01
CA LEU A 533 -50.27 2.53 -2.71
C LEU A 533 -50.00 2.52 -4.23
N GLN A 534 -49.84 3.69 -4.85
CA GLN A 534 -49.55 3.83 -6.29
C GLN A 534 -48.21 3.22 -6.72
N LEU A 535 -47.31 2.91 -5.77
CA LEU A 535 -46.00 2.31 -6.04
C LEU A 535 -46.02 0.77 -6.01
N LEU A 536 -47.18 0.15 -5.76
CA LEU A 536 -47.43 -1.27 -5.99
C LEU A 536 -48.07 -1.44 -7.37
N ASN A 537 -47.61 -2.41 -8.17
CA ASN A 537 -48.20 -2.66 -9.49
C ASN A 537 -49.68 -3.07 -9.35
N GLN A 538 -50.54 -2.70 -10.31
CA GLN A 538 -51.97 -3.05 -10.24
C GLN A 538 -52.23 -4.57 -10.17
N GLN A 539 -51.37 -5.40 -10.77
CA GLN A 539 -51.42 -6.87 -10.68
C GLN A 539 -51.09 -7.41 -9.26
N ASP A 540 -50.51 -6.59 -8.39
CA ASP A 540 -50.18 -6.94 -7.01
C ASP A 540 -51.26 -6.51 -6.02
N GLN A 541 -52.14 -5.61 -6.46
CA GLN A 541 -53.24 -5.07 -5.67
C GLN A 541 -54.48 -5.99 -5.69
N GLN A 542 -54.34 -7.31 -5.81
CA GLN A 542 -55.48 -8.21 -6.04
C GLN A 542 -55.73 -9.17 -4.87
N VAL A 543 -56.95 -9.10 -4.30
CA VAL A 543 -57.47 -10.02 -3.28
C VAL A 543 -58.59 -10.87 -3.88
N TYR A 544 -58.32 -12.16 -4.10
CA TYR A 544 -59.30 -13.13 -4.61
C TYR A 544 -60.06 -13.89 -3.50
N ASN A 545 -59.42 -14.08 -2.34
CA ASN A 545 -60.03 -14.56 -1.11
C ASN A 545 -59.51 -13.70 0.05
N LEU A 546 -60.40 -12.96 0.71
CA LEU A 546 -60.03 -12.02 1.77
C LEU A 546 -59.56 -12.74 3.04
N LYS A 547 -60.14 -13.90 3.36
CA LYS A 547 -59.78 -14.70 4.55
C LYS A 547 -58.37 -15.26 4.42
N SER A 548 -58.12 -16.06 3.38
CA SER A 548 -56.80 -16.69 3.15
C SER A 548 -55.66 -15.68 2.97
N PHE A 549 -55.96 -14.52 2.38
CA PHE A 549 -55.01 -13.42 2.27
C PHE A 549 -54.64 -12.87 3.66
N VAL A 550 -55.63 -12.57 4.52
CA VAL A 550 -55.38 -12.00 5.85
C VAL A 550 -54.72 -13.01 6.80
N GLU A 551 -55.07 -14.28 6.74
CA GLU A 551 -54.39 -15.35 7.50
C GLU A 551 -52.92 -15.49 7.11
N SER A 552 -52.63 -15.55 5.80
CA SER A 552 -51.26 -15.58 5.29
C SER A 552 -50.50 -14.30 5.66
N LEU A 553 -51.15 -13.13 5.57
CA LEU A 553 -50.57 -11.85 5.95
C LEU A 553 -50.13 -11.85 7.42
N ILE A 554 -51.00 -12.27 8.34
CA ILE A 554 -50.66 -12.36 9.77
C ILE A 554 -49.46 -13.30 9.99
N LYS A 555 -49.47 -14.47 9.33
CA LYS A 555 -48.37 -15.44 9.40
C LYS A 555 -47.05 -14.88 8.86
N GLN A 556 -47.06 -14.19 7.73
CA GLN A 556 -45.86 -13.56 7.15
C GLN A 556 -45.35 -12.40 8.01
N LEU A 557 -46.25 -11.63 8.63
CA LEU A 557 -45.89 -10.61 9.63
C LEU A 557 -45.25 -11.24 10.88
N ASP A 558 -45.79 -12.36 11.40
CA ASP A 558 -45.17 -13.10 12.50
C ASP A 558 -43.78 -13.66 12.13
N GLU A 559 -43.63 -14.20 10.93
CA GLU A 559 -42.34 -14.66 10.42
C GLU A 559 -41.33 -13.52 10.26
N ILE A 560 -41.74 -12.37 9.73
CA ILE A 560 -40.86 -11.21 9.58
C ILE A 560 -40.53 -10.58 10.94
N LEU A 561 -41.47 -10.45 11.87
CA LEU A 561 -41.20 -10.00 13.25
C LEU A 561 -40.18 -10.89 13.96
N LYS A 562 -40.23 -12.22 13.76
CA LYS A 562 -39.21 -13.18 14.25
C LYS A 562 -37.85 -13.00 13.55
N LYS A 563 -37.83 -12.62 12.27
CA LYS A 563 -36.61 -12.42 11.46
C LYS A 563 -35.98 -11.02 11.61
N ILE A 564 -36.73 -9.99 12.00
CA ILE A 564 -36.28 -8.58 12.07
C ILE A 564 -34.98 -8.42 12.86
N ASN A 565 -34.83 -9.11 13.99
CA ASN A 565 -33.62 -9.02 14.83
C ASN A 565 -32.33 -9.44 14.09
N LYS A 566 -32.45 -10.22 13.01
CA LYS A 566 -31.33 -10.66 12.15
C LYS A 566 -31.10 -9.78 10.92
N ILE A 567 -31.95 -8.78 10.67
CA ILE A 567 -31.78 -7.86 9.53
C ILE A 567 -30.62 -6.90 9.82
N SER A 568 -29.66 -6.83 8.89
CA SER A 568 -28.60 -5.83 8.82
C SER A 568 -28.76 -4.97 7.56
N ILE A 569 -28.24 -3.75 7.61
CA ILE A 569 -28.01 -2.91 6.43
C ILE A 569 -26.56 -3.12 5.97
N LYS A 570 -26.37 -3.30 4.66
CA LYS A 570 -25.05 -3.50 4.04
C LYS A 570 -24.45 -2.17 3.57
N GLN A 571 -23.13 -2.16 3.40
CA GLN A 571 -22.37 -1.01 2.90
C GLN A 571 -22.86 -0.52 1.53
N SER A 572 -23.03 -1.45 0.59
CA SER A 572 -23.45 -1.16 -0.79
C SER A 572 -24.87 -0.60 -0.90
N GLU A 573 -25.75 -0.88 0.09
CA GLU A 573 -27.15 -0.40 0.12
C GLU A 573 -27.25 1.11 0.44
N TYR A 574 -26.20 1.70 1.03
CA TYR A 574 -26.08 3.15 1.22
C TYR A 574 -25.22 3.85 0.15
N GLU A 575 -24.61 3.10 -0.77
CA GLU A 575 -23.63 3.59 -1.77
C GLU A 575 -22.37 4.27 -1.17
N LEU A 576 -22.02 3.97 0.08
CA LEU A 576 -20.96 4.69 0.81
C LEU A 576 -19.56 4.54 0.20
N ASP A 577 -19.35 3.54 -0.67
CA ASP A 577 -18.05 3.24 -1.29
C ASP A 577 -17.41 4.46 -1.95
N VAL A 578 -18.24 5.27 -2.62
CA VAL A 578 -17.81 6.48 -3.34
C VAL A 578 -17.33 7.54 -2.36
N GLU A 579 -18.09 7.80 -1.30
CA GLU A 579 -17.78 8.83 -0.30
C GLU A 579 -16.65 8.40 0.64
N PHE A 580 -16.60 7.12 1.03
CA PHE A 580 -15.46 6.49 1.71
C PHE A 580 -14.19 6.61 0.86
N GLY A 581 -14.31 6.41 -0.46
CA GLY A 581 -13.23 6.61 -1.43
C GLY A 581 -12.70 8.05 -1.45
N LYS A 582 -13.59 9.06 -1.40
CA LYS A 582 -13.19 10.47 -1.26
C LYS A 582 -12.47 10.73 0.05
N LEU A 583 -13.07 10.34 1.18
CA LEU A 583 -12.50 10.55 2.52
C LEU A 583 -11.12 9.90 2.67
N LYS A 584 -10.97 8.65 2.20
CA LYS A 584 -9.68 7.96 2.17
C LYS A 584 -8.64 8.68 1.31
N LEU A 585 -9.02 9.23 0.16
CA LEU A 585 -8.10 10.01 -0.69
C LEU A 585 -7.78 11.41 -0.14
N GLN A 586 -8.67 12.00 0.67
CA GLN A 586 -8.42 13.25 1.40
C GLN A 586 -7.43 13.01 2.55
N MET A 587 -7.75 12.06 3.44
CA MET A 587 -6.91 11.70 4.59
C MET A 587 -5.53 11.15 4.18
N ASN A 588 -5.46 10.36 3.10
CA ASN A 588 -4.16 9.90 2.57
C ASN A 588 -3.43 10.97 1.75
N GLY A 589 -4.08 12.05 1.31
CA GLY A 589 -3.47 13.17 0.58
C GLY A 589 -2.47 12.77 -0.51
N CYS A 590 -1.31 13.43 -0.49
CA CYS A 590 -0.24 13.19 -1.46
C CYS A 590 0.52 11.86 -1.21
N GLU A 591 0.50 10.99 -2.22
CA GLU A 591 1.12 9.66 -2.21
C GLU A 591 2.66 9.65 -2.41
N TYR A 592 3.31 10.81 -2.52
CA TYR A 592 4.77 10.94 -2.64
C TYR A 592 5.47 10.87 -1.27
N ILE A 593 6.74 10.44 -1.25
CA ILE A 593 7.61 10.37 -0.06
C ILE A 593 8.90 11.15 -0.29
N CYS A 594 9.41 11.81 0.76
CA CYS A 594 10.64 12.58 0.68
C CYS A 594 11.80 11.67 0.27
N PRO A 595 12.55 11.97 -0.81
CA PRO A 595 13.56 11.04 -1.34
C PRO A 595 14.63 10.66 -0.31
N CYS A 596 14.93 11.58 0.62
CA CYS A 596 16.02 11.48 1.58
C CYS A 596 15.62 10.89 2.94
N CYS A 597 14.50 11.32 3.53
CA CYS A 597 14.05 10.83 4.84
C CYS A 597 12.85 9.87 4.77
N LYS A 598 12.30 9.59 3.59
CA LYS A 598 11.11 8.76 3.28
C LYS A 598 9.80 9.12 4.01
N ARG A 599 9.80 10.14 4.87
CA ARG A 599 8.56 10.74 5.40
C ARG A 599 7.67 11.18 4.23
N LYS A 600 6.41 10.80 4.30
CA LYS A 600 5.36 11.11 3.32
C LYS A 600 5.21 12.64 3.12
N CYS A 601 4.73 13.05 1.96
CA CYS A 601 4.28 14.43 1.73
C CYS A 601 3.00 14.71 2.53
N ASP A 602 2.93 15.89 3.15
CA ASP A 602 1.84 16.30 4.04
C ASP A 602 0.71 17.03 3.30
N GLN A 603 0.90 17.37 2.02
CA GLN A 603 -0.10 18.04 1.18
C GLN A 603 -1.27 17.13 0.81
N ASP A 604 -2.38 17.75 0.41
CA ASP A 604 -3.53 17.06 -0.15
C ASP A 604 -3.26 16.49 -1.57
N ASN A 605 -4.22 15.71 -2.06
CA ASN A 605 -4.07 14.88 -3.25
C ASN A 605 -4.32 15.62 -4.59
N ASP A 606 -3.62 16.74 -4.78
CA ASP A 606 -3.48 17.45 -6.07
C ASP A 606 -2.20 16.98 -6.79
N ASN A 607 -2.26 16.86 -8.11
CA ASN A 607 -1.12 16.52 -8.96
C ASN A 607 -0.20 17.73 -9.28
N LYS A 608 -0.53 18.95 -8.83
CA LYS A 608 0.19 20.20 -9.17
C LYS A 608 0.99 20.86 -8.03
N HIS A 609 0.90 20.38 -6.78
CA HIS A 609 1.60 21.02 -5.65
C HIS A 609 3.12 20.71 -5.63
N THR A 610 3.91 21.59 -5.03
CA THR A 610 5.31 21.29 -4.67
C THR A 610 5.34 20.46 -3.40
N HIS A 611 5.97 19.28 -3.43
CA HIS A 611 5.94 18.33 -2.31
C HIS A 611 6.72 18.85 -1.10
N GLN A 612 6.18 18.63 0.10
CA GLN A 612 6.78 19.13 1.35
C GLN A 612 6.35 18.32 2.57
N CYS A 613 7.19 18.32 3.61
CA CYS A 613 6.86 17.84 4.95
C CYS A 613 6.58 19.05 5.85
N GLN A 614 5.35 19.57 5.83
CA GLN A 614 4.92 20.69 6.68
C GLN A 614 5.07 20.38 8.19
N ASN A 615 4.82 19.14 8.59
CA ASN A 615 5.03 18.62 9.95
C ASN A 615 6.51 18.32 10.26
N GLY A 616 7.44 18.81 9.41
CA GLY A 616 8.88 18.65 9.54
C GLY A 616 9.41 17.34 8.97
N HIS A 617 10.62 17.39 8.43
CA HIS A 617 11.35 16.21 7.98
C HIS A 617 11.85 15.39 9.18
N GLN A 618 11.90 14.06 9.02
CA GLN A 618 12.44 13.16 10.04
C GLN A 618 13.96 12.98 9.93
N ILE A 619 14.57 12.47 11.01
CA ILE A 619 15.97 12.05 11.06
C ILE A 619 16.28 11.09 9.90
N ARG A 620 17.25 11.46 9.05
CA ARG A 620 17.61 10.67 7.85
C ARG A 620 18.14 9.27 8.16
N GLY A 621 18.75 9.09 9.33
CA GLY A 621 19.23 7.81 9.82
C GLY A 621 18.13 6.75 9.95
N ILE A 622 16.86 7.14 10.09
CA ILE A 622 15.71 6.21 10.10
C ILE A 622 15.53 5.51 8.75
N ASN A 623 15.82 6.21 7.64
CA ASN A 623 15.91 5.66 6.29
C ASN A 623 17.27 4.94 6.03
N GLY A 624 17.96 4.50 7.09
CA GLY A 624 19.24 3.80 6.97
C GLY A 624 20.38 4.63 6.36
N ILE A 625 20.25 5.96 6.25
CA ILE A 625 21.36 6.82 5.82
C ILE A 625 22.41 6.83 6.94
N LEU A 626 23.51 6.11 6.74
CA LEU A 626 24.56 5.93 7.73
C LEU A 626 25.66 6.98 7.63
N ILE A 627 26.30 7.15 8.79
CA ILE A 627 27.48 7.92 9.14
C ILE A 627 28.46 6.89 9.68
N GLU A 628 29.44 6.46 8.88
CA GLU A 628 30.27 5.27 9.16
C GLU A 628 29.42 4.02 9.48
N LYS A 629 29.22 3.71 10.77
CA LYS A 629 28.34 2.66 11.32
C LYS A 629 27.13 3.19 12.12
N SER A 630 27.05 4.50 12.37
CA SER A 630 25.94 5.12 13.11
C SER A 630 24.87 5.68 12.16
N PRO A 631 23.59 5.82 12.55
CA PRO A 631 22.60 6.52 11.73
C PRO A 631 22.85 8.04 11.66
N SER A 632 22.52 8.68 10.54
CA SER A 632 22.57 10.14 10.38
C SER A 632 21.51 10.85 11.23
N LEU A 633 21.91 11.49 12.34
CA LEU A 633 21.00 12.15 13.29
C LEU A 633 20.49 13.55 12.87
N TYR A 634 20.69 13.93 11.62
CA TYR A 634 20.21 15.19 11.03
C TYR A 634 18.91 14.98 10.21
N THR A 635 17.94 15.88 10.34
CA THR A 635 16.79 16.00 9.42
C THR A 635 17.23 16.51 8.04
N CYS A 636 16.29 16.72 7.11
CA CYS A 636 16.59 17.39 5.83
C CYS A 636 16.78 18.92 5.97
N GLU A 637 16.22 19.54 7.03
CA GLU A 637 16.35 20.99 7.26
C GLU A 637 17.70 21.37 7.89
N GLU A 638 18.28 20.48 8.70
CA GLU A 638 19.53 20.74 9.45
C GLU A 638 20.81 20.71 8.58
N ILE A 639 20.72 20.42 7.27
CA ILE A 639 21.88 20.21 6.40
C ILE A 639 22.14 21.46 5.55
N LEU A 640 23.39 21.94 5.56
CA LEU A 640 23.86 23.03 4.71
C LEU A 640 23.95 22.62 3.23
N ASP A 641 23.69 23.54 2.31
CA ASP A 641 23.59 23.25 0.87
C ASP A 641 24.91 22.69 0.29
N GLU A 642 26.05 23.13 0.83
CA GLU A 642 27.39 22.71 0.44
C GLU A 642 27.84 21.38 1.08
N CYS A 643 27.02 20.78 1.96
CA CYS A 643 27.34 19.50 2.61
C CYS A 643 27.45 18.39 1.55
N ILE A 644 28.61 17.74 1.47
CA ILE A 644 28.81 16.59 0.60
C ILE A 644 28.18 15.37 1.26
N LEU A 645 27.24 14.73 0.55
CA LEU A 645 26.52 13.54 0.98
C LEU A 645 26.92 12.36 0.09
N ARG A 646 27.15 11.21 0.73
CA ARG A 646 27.41 9.94 0.03
C ARG A 646 26.12 9.12 -0.07
N THR A 647 25.56 8.99 -1.27
CA THR A 647 24.29 8.27 -1.45
C THR A 647 24.53 6.76 -1.49
N LEU A 648 24.03 6.02 -0.48
CA LEU A 648 24.27 4.58 -0.33
C LEU A 648 23.91 3.75 -1.57
N GLU A 649 22.83 4.14 -2.26
CA GLU A 649 22.30 3.45 -3.45
C GLU A 649 23.26 3.46 -4.65
N THR A 650 24.11 4.49 -4.78
CA THR A 650 25.00 4.68 -5.95
C THR A 650 26.48 4.82 -5.58
N ASN A 651 26.79 5.00 -4.29
CA ASN A 651 28.10 5.37 -3.75
C ASN A 651 28.65 6.73 -4.24
N LEU A 652 27.88 7.50 -5.02
CA LEU A 652 28.27 8.83 -5.50
C LEU A 652 28.25 9.85 -4.36
N LYS A 653 29.23 10.75 -4.39
CA LYS A 653 29.23 11.99 -3.59
C LYS A 653 28.51 13.09 -4.38
N LYS A 654 27.54 13.76 -3.74
CA LYS A 654 26.82 14.96 -4.25
C LYS A 654 26.69 15.97 -3.12
N THR A 655 26.76 17.26 -3.41
CA THR A 655 26.34 18.31 -2.48
C THR A 655 24.83 18.23 -2.20
N TRP A 656 24.41 18.70 -1.02
CA TRP A 656 22.98 18.78 -0.69
C TRP A 656 22.21 19.67 -1.68
N LYS A 657 22.85 20.72 -2.19
CA LYS A 657 22.38 21.58 -3.29
C LYS A 657 22.06 20.79 -4.56
N GLU A 658 22.97 19.92 -5.02
CA GLU A 658 22.74 19.06 -6.18
C GLU A 658 21.63 18.04 -5.94
N VAL A 659 21.44 17.55 -4.71
CA VAL A 659 20.32 16.66 -4.37
C VAL A 659 18.99 17.43 -4.39
N LYS A 660 18.94 18.67 -3.87
CA LYS A 660 17.77 19.56 -4.01
C LYS A 660 17.45 19.86 -5.47
N MET A 661 18.46 20.13 -6.30
CA MET A 661 18.28 20.33 -7.75
C MET A 661 17.78 19.04 -8.46
N THR A 662 18.29 17.86 -8.05
CA THR A 662 17.82 16.56 -8.56
C THR A 662 16.34 16.31 -8.20
N HIS A 663 15.85 16.92 -7.12
CA HIS A 663 14.49 16.78 -6.60
C HIS A 663 13.77 18.13 -6.49
N SER A 664 13.82 18.94 -7.55
CA SER A 664 13.24 20.30 -7.59
C SER A 664 11.72 20.36 -7.37
N THR A 665 11.01 19.23 -7.47
CA THR A 665 9.59 19.10 -7.09
C THR A 665 9.37 19.01 -5.57
N TRP A 666 10.43 18.94 -4.77
CA TRP A 666 10.41 18.93 -3.31
C TRP A 666 10.95 20.24 -2.74
N ASN A 667 10.21 20.82 -1.81
CA ASN A 667 10.68 21.95 -1.02
C ASN A 667 11.22 21.46 0.34
N PHE A 668 12.52 21.71 0.55
CA PHE A 668 13.28 21.32 1.74
C PHE A 668 13.61 22.50 2.69
N LYS A 669 13.03 23.69 2.45
CA LYS A 669 13.31 24.93 3.23
C LYS A 669 12.03 25.63 3.75
N ASN A 670 10.86 25.01 3.60
CA ASN A 670 9.54 25.65 3.86
C ASN A 670 9.11 25.78 5.34
N GLN A 671 10.03 25.73 6.29
CA GLN A 671 9.76 25.95 7.71
C GLN A 671 10.55 27.15 8.24
N ASP A 672 9.86 28.02 9.00
CA ASP A 672 10.48 29.06 9.80
C ASP A 672 11.42 28.46 10.88
N ASP A 673 12.30 29.28 11.44
CA ASP A 673 13.35 28.81 12.35
C ASP A 673 12.79 28.30 13.69
N ALA A 674 11.62 28.78 14.14
CA ALA A 674 11.00 28.32 15.38
C ALA A 674 10.31 26.95 15.19
N THR A 675 9.62 26.75 14.06
CA THR A 675 9.05 25.44 13.69
C THR A 675 10.17 24.41 13.43
N ARG A 676 11.27 24.82 12.77
CA ARG A 676 12.44 23.96 12.56
C ARG A 676 13.10 23.56 13.89
N SER A 677 13.21 24.50 14.84
CA SER A 677 13.74 24.24 16.19
C SER A 677 12.86 23.24 16.96
N LYS A 678 11.53 23.41 16.93
CA LYS A 678 10.57 22.45 17.50
C LYS A 678 10.67 21.07 16.84
N ASN A 679 10.90 21.01 15.52
CA ASN A 679 11.12 19.74 14.82
C ASN A 679 12.43 19.05 15.26
N LYS A 680 13.54 19.81 15.36
CA LYS A 680 14.83 19.33 15.89
C LYS A 680 14.68 18.76 17.31
N GLU A 681 13.98 19.47 18.19
CA GLU A 681 13.72 19.04 19.57
C GLU A 681 12.84 17.78 19.63
N LYS A 682 11.69 17.76 18.93
CA LYS A 682 10.82 16.58 18.79
C LYS A 682 11.62 15.33 18.43
N TRP A 683 12.47 15.42 17.41
CA TRP A 683 13.26 14.30 16.94
C TRP A 683 14.42 13.93 17.88
N LYS A 684 15.06 14.90 18.55
CA LYS A 684 16.06 14.66 19.60
C LYS A 684 15.47 13.87 20.76
N ASN A 685 14.30 14.27 21.25
CA ASN A 685 13.66 13.66 22.40
C ASN A 685 13.21 12.22 22.08
N VAL A 686 12.43 12.00 21.01
CA VAL A 686 11.95 10.65 20.67
C VAL A 686 13.07 9.67 20.29
N TRP A 687 14.14 10.16 19.64
CA TRP A 687 15.32 9.34 19.32
C TRP A 687 16.01 8.83 20.59
N ASN A 688 16.28 9.72 21.53
CA ASN A 688 16.97 9.41 22.79
C ASN A 688 16.11 8.52 23.71
N LEU A 689 14.80 8.76 23.80
CA LEU A 689 13.86 8.04 24.67
C LEU A 689 13.72 6.52 24.35
N GLY A 690 14.09 6.10 23.14
CA GLY A 690 14.08 4.67 22.79
C GLY A 690 14.03 4.37 21.30
N LEU A 691 13.43 5.25 20.49
CA LEU A 691 13.26 5.01 19.05
C LEU A 691 14.59 4.75 18.35
N GLY A 692 15.66 5.45 18.71
CA GLY A 692 16.96 5.27 18.07
C GLY A 692 17.55 3.87 18.28
N LYS A 693 17.39 3.27 19.47
CA LYS A 693 17.82 1.88 19.74
C LYS A 693 17.02 0.88 18.91
N LEU A 694 15.70 1.08 18.82
CA LEU A 694 14.78 0.26 18.04
C LEU A 694 15.09 0.33 16.54
N VAL A 695 15.35 1.53 16.01
CA VAL A 695 15.76 1.78 14.62
C VAL A 695 17.12 1.18 14.31
N CYS A 696 18.13 1.32 15.18
CA CYS A 696 19.44 0.68 14.97
C CYS A 696 19.30 -0.85 14.89
N SER A 697 18.52 -1.45 15.79
CA SER A 697 18.24 -2.90 15.83
C SER A 697 17.48 -3.41 14.59
N TYR A 698 16.65 -2.57 13.98
CA TYR A 698 15.96 -2.86 12.72
C TYR A 698 16.93 -2.77 11.52
N LEU A 699 17.73 -1.70 11.46
CA LEU A 699 18.69 -1.47 10.39
C LEU A 699 19.81 -2.52 10.37
N GLU A 700 20.29 -2.96 11.53
CA GLU A 700 21.29 -4.05 11.64
C GLU A 700 20.77 -5.35 11.01
N LYS A 701 19.50 -5.71 11.27
CA LYS A 701 18.84 -6.89 10.68
C LYS A 701 18.65 -6.76 9.17
N GLN A 702 18.29 -5.57 8.67
CA GLN A 702 18.09 -5.35 7.23
C GLN A 702 19.40 -5.26 6.44
N LEU A 703 20.36 -4.47 6.94
CA LEU A 703 21.62 -4.19 6.25
C LEU A 703 22.67 -5.29 6.47
N LYS A 704 22.50 -6.14 7.49
CA LYS A 704 23.44 -7.21 7.90
C LYS A 704 24.83 -6.70 8.25
N HIS A 705 24.89 -5.50 8.84
CA HIS A 705 26.10 -4.83 9.32
C HIS A 705 25.81 -4.23 10.70
N GLN A 706 26.83 -4.21 11.56
CA GLN A 706 26.74 -3.64 12.91
C GLN A 706 26.35 -2.15 12.87
N ILE A 707 25.23 -1.79 13.50
CA ILE A 707 24.76 -0.39 13.58
C ILE A 707 24.97 0.15 15.00
N ILE A 708 25.74 1.22 15.12
CA ILE A 708 26.09 1.83 16.41
C ILE A 708 25.07 2.92 16.75
N PHE A 709 24.27 2.69 17.79
CA PHE A 709 23.43 3.73 18.40
C PHE A 709 24.31 4.79 19.08
N LYS A 710 23.99 6.06 18.83
CA LYS A 710 24.46 7.25 19.56
C LYS A 710 23.24 8.12 19.89
N GLN A 711 23.30 8.89 20.98
CA GLN A 711 22.30 9.91 21.27
C GLN A 711 22.48 11.14 20.38
N LYS A 712 21.41 11.89 20.08
CA LYS A 712 21.53 13.16 19.31
C LYS A 712 22.24 14.25 20.12
N SER A 713 22.12 14.22 21.45
CA SER A 713 22.88 15.03 22.41
C SER A 713 24.41 14.81 22.30
N GLU A 714 24.85 13.55 22.25
CA GLU A 714 26.28 13.20 22.08
C GLU A 714 26.82 13.69 20.73
N PHE A 715 25.99 13.61 19.68
CA PHE A 715 26.30 14.09 18.33
C PHE A 715 26.46 15.61 18.26
N GLU A 716 25.52 16.35 18.85
CA GLU A 716 25.55 17.82 18.89
C GLU A 716 26.79 18.31 19.64
N ASN A 717 27.09 17.71 20.80
CA ASN A 717 28.28 18.04 21.61
C ASN A 717 29.63 17.71 20.94
N GLN A 718 29.66 16.87 19.90
CA GLN A 718 30.90 16.57 19.15
C GLN A 718 31.21 17.60 18.05
N ALA A 719 30.18 18.23 17.48
CA ALA A 719 30.36 19.26 16.46
C ALA A 719 30.65 20.67 17.05
N SER A 720 30.60 20.81 18.37
CA SER A 720 30.34 22.08 19.06
C SER A 720 31.55 22.69 19.79
N ASN A 721 32.77 22.55 19.27
CA ASN A 721 33.94 23.11 19.95
C ASN A 721 35.13 23.39 19.01
N ILE A 722 34.87 24.16 17.94
CA ILE A 722 35.84 24.45 16.87
C ILE A 722 36.24 25.93 16.90
N HIS A 723 37.53 26.22 16.81
CA HIS A 723 38.05 27.58 16.58
C HIS A 723 38.43 27.77 15.12
N TYR A 724 37.73 28.68 14.43
CA TYR A 724 38.07 29.10 13.08
C TYR A 724 38.97 30.33 13.13
N ILE A 725 40.08 30.27 12.39
CA ILE A 725 41.00 31.39 12.19
C ILE A 725 41.01 31.69 10.70
N LEU A 726 40.28 32.73 10.29
CA LEU A 726 40.19 33.19 8.90
C LEU A 726 41.31 34.19 8.66
N ILE A 727 42.12 33.99 7.63
CA ILE A 727 43.28 34.83 7.30
C ILE A 727 43.10 35.34 5.87
N LEU A 728 42.94 36.66 5.75
CA LEU A 728 42.63 37.36 4.49
C LEU A 728 43.75 38.33 4.10
N ASP A 729 44.21 38.19 2.86
CA ASP A 729 45.09 39.13 2.18
C ASP A 729 44.36 40.43 1.83
N ASP A 730 44.93 41.56 2.25
CA ASP A 730 44.52 42.93 1.92
C ASP A 730 45.65 43.76 1.30
N SER A 731 46.61 43.10 0.65
CA SER A 731 47.67 43.73 -0.13
C SER A 731 47.15 44.48 -1.38
N GLY A 732 48.03 45.25 -2.02
CA GLY A 732 47.68 46.08 -3.18
C GLY A 732 47.11 45.31 -4.38
N SER A 733 47.49 44.04 -4.57
CA SER A 733 46.94 43.19 -5.63
C SER A 733 45.47 42.84 -5.42
N MET A 734 44.99 42.88 -4.17
CA MET A 734 43.61 42.64 -3.76
C MET A 734 42.69 43.88 -3.84
N GLN A 735 43.19 45.06 -4.22
CA GLN A 735 42.40 46.29 -4.15
C GLN A 735 41.08 46.23 -4.94
N GLY A 736 40.03 46.85 -4.37
CA GLY A 736 38.72 46.99 -5.02
C GLY A 736 37.89 45.71 -4.98
N ASP A 737 37.41 45.26 -6.15
CA ASP A 737 36.43 44.18 -6.23
C ASP A 737 36.97 42.83 -5.73
N LYS A 738 38.26 42.54 -5.92
CA LYS A 738 38.88 41.31 -5.39
C LYS A 738 38.73 41.23 -3.87
N TRP A 739 39.11 42.28 -3.14
CA TRP A 739 38.90 42.40 -1.70
C TRP A 739 37.42 42.33 -1.33
N ASN A 740 36.56 43.08 -2.01
CA ASN A 740 35.13 43.11 -1.69
C ASN A 740 34.50 41.71 -1.83
N ILE A 741 34.84 40.98 -2.88
CA ILE A 741 34.38 39.61 -3.11
C ILE A 741 34.97 38.65 -2.05
N ALA A 742 36.27 38.75 -1.73
CA ALA A 742 36.91 37.90 -0.72
C ALA A 742 36.35 38.13 0.69
N LYS A 743 36.20 39.41 1.09
CA LYS A 743 35.52 39.82 2.32
C LYS A 743 34.11 39.23 2.38
N ASN A 744 33.32 39.34 1.31
CA ASN A 744 31.96 38.81 1.27
C ASN A 744 31.93 37.27 1.36
N GLY A 745 32.89 36.58 0.75
CA GLY A 745 33.05 35.12 0.88
C GLY A 745 33.37 34.68 2.31
N ALA A 746 34.27 35.40 2.98
CA ALA A 746 34.57 35.18 4.40
C ALA A 746 33.38 35.51 5.31
N LEU A 747 32.61 36.56 5.00
CA LEU A 747 31.43 36.94 5.77
C LEU A 747 30.27 35.94 5.64
N GLU A 748 30.03 35.35 4.47
CA GLU A 748 29.02 34.29 4.34
C GLU A 748 29.45 33.02 5.11
N CYS A 749 30.76 32.72 5.13
CA CYS A 749 31.35 31.67 5.98
C CYS A 749 31.10 31.95 7.48
N ILE A 750 31.33 33.18 7.95
CA ILE A 750 31.02 33.62 9.33
C ILE A 750 29.52 33.50 9.65
N LYS A 751 28.66 33.89 8.71
CA LYS A 751 27.20 33.83 8.83
C LYS A 751 26.65 32.41 8.90
N GLN A 752 27.29 31.43 8.24
CA GLN A 752 26.96 30.01 8.48
C GLN A 752 27.38 29.56 9.89
N LEU A 753 28.54 30.00 10.37
CA LEU A 753 28.98 29.69 11.74
C LEU A 753 28.07 30.33 12.80
N GLU A 754 27.49 31.51 12.55
CA GLU A 754 26.48 32.16 13.40
C GLU A 754 25.19 31.33 13.53
N THR A 755 24.92 30.40 12.61
CA THR A 755 23.83 29.40 12.77
C THR A 755 24.24 28.15 13.57
N THR A 756 25.42 28.16 14.18
CA THR A 756 25.92 27.08 15.06
C THR A 756 26.24 27.61 16.44
N ASP A 757 25.67 26.97 17.46
CA ASP A 757 25.65 27.49 18.84
C ASP A 757 27.05 27.60 19.50
N CYS A 758 28.11 27.02 18.91
CA CYS A 758 29.36 26.70 19.61
C CYS A 758 30.64 26.72 18.73
N SER A 759 30.85 27.76 17.92
CA SER A 759 32.11 27.97 17.18
C SER A 759 32.79 29.29 17.57
N LYS A 760 34.06 29.25 18.01
CA LYS A 760 34.85 30.49 18.17
C LYS A 760 35.36 30.93 16.79
N VAL A 761 35.34 32.24 16.52
CA VAL A 761 35.86 32.78 15.25
C VAL A 761 36.78 33.97 15.49
N SER A 762 37.96 33.90 14.90
CA SER A 762 38.94 34.98 14.82
C SER A 762 39.22 35.31 13.35
N VAL A 763 39.38 36.59 13.04
CA VAL A 763 39.72 37.05 11.69
C VAL A 763 41.02 37.84 11.72
N ILE A 764 42.00 37.39 10.95
CA ILE A 764 43.27 38.07 10.68
C ILE A 764 43.18 38.69 9.29
N ILE A 765 43.65 39.92 9.15
CA ILE A 765 43.84 40.59 7.87
C ILE A 765 45.32 40.97 7.74
N PHE A 766 45.93 40.74 6.59
CA PHE A 766 47.36 40.95 6.40
C PHE A 766 47.73 41.53 5.04
N ASN A 767 48.84 42.26 5.04
CA ASN A 767 49.53 42.79 3.86
C ASN A 767 51.04 42.62 4.10
N GLN A 768 51.80 43.71 4.24
CA GLN A 768 53.17 43.69 4.75
C GLN A 768 53.20 43.46 6.27
N GLU A 769 52.20 43.98 7.00
CA GLU A 769 51.93 43.71 8.42
C GLU A 769 50.71 42.78 8.57
N SER A 770 50.31 42.44 9.80
CA SER A 770 49.03 41.75 10.04
C SER A 770 48.35 42.16 11.35
N ARG A 771 47.02 42.18 11.32
CA ARG A 771 46.15 42.58 12.43
C ARG A 771 45.07 41.53 12.68
N VAL A 772 44.77 41.26 13.94
CA VAL A 772 43.55 40.55 14.31
C VAL A 772 42.41 41.56 14.23
N ALA A 773 41.59 41.46 13.18
CA ALA A 773 40.50 42.39 12.92
C ALA A 773 39.29 42.14 13.84
N GLU A 774 39.06 40.88 14.26
CA GLU A 774 38.07 40.57 15.28
C GLU A 774 38.32 39.21 15.97
N GLU A 775 37.87 39.10 17.23
CA GLU A 775 37.82 37.84 17.99
C GLU A 775 36.47 37.66 18.73
N CYS A 776 35.50 36.99 18.12
CA CYS A 776 34.23 36.69 18.81
C CYS A 776 34.27 35.29 19.47
N GLN A 777 33.66 35.14 20.64
CA GLN A 777 33.45 33.81 21.28
C GLN A 777 32.29 33.05 20.62
N THR A 778 31.25 33.76 20.20
CA THR A 778 30.14 33.29 19.34
C THR A 778 30.15 34.12 18.05
N PRO A 779 29.92 33.55 16.86
CA PRO A 779 30.11 34.30 15.60
C PRO A 779 29.09 35.43 15.45
N ASN A 780 29.52 36.58 14.92
CA ASN A 780 28.68 37.78 14.77
C ASN A 780 28.96 38.47 13.43
N PHE A 781 28.18 38.15 12.40
CA PHE A 781 28.29 38.72 11.05
C PHE A 781 28.22 40.26 11.06
N LYS A 782 27.34 40.84 11.88
CA LYS A 782 27.10 42.31 11.90
C LYS A 782 28.29 43.08 12.47
N GLU A 783 29.03 42.48 13.40
CA GLU A 783 30.23 43.07 13.99
C GLU A 783 31.47 42.83 13.13
N MET A 784 31.67 41.59 12.66
CA MET A 784 32.78 41.26 11.76
C MET A 784 32.72 42.06 10.45
N ASN A 785 31.55 42.29 9.86
CA ASN A 785 31.43 43.11 8.64
C ASN A 785 31.89 44.58 8.85
N LYS A 786 31.72 45.13 10.06
CA LYS A 786 32.20 46.49 10.39
C LYS A 786 33.72 46.54 10.60
N LYS A 787 34.29 45.53 11.25
CA LYS A 787 35.71 45.48 11.63
C LYS A 787 36.63 44.99 10.50
N ILE A 788 36.12 44.17 9.58
CA ILE A 788 36.87 43.72 8.39
C ILE A 788 36.93 44.85 7.37
N GLN A 789 38.07 45.56 7.32
CA GLN A 789 38.33 46.72 6.45
C GLN A 789 39.64 46.55 5.70
N TYR A 790 39.72 47.09 4.49
CA TYR A 790 40.94 47.12 3.65
C TYR A 790 41.86 48.28 4.05
N MET A 791 43.16 48.05 4.05
CA MET A 791 44.21 49.04 4.34
C MET A 791 45.28 49.11 3.24
N GLY A 792 45.55 48.01 2.51
CA GLY A 792 46.55 47.98 1.44
C GLY A 792 47.99 47.79 1.95
N GLY A 793 48.88 47.35 1.05
CA GLY A 793 50.31 47.19 1.34
C GLY A 793 50.99 46.17 0.42
N GLY A 794 52.21 45.75 0.78
CA GLY A 794 52.85 44.57 0.20
C GLY A 794 52.23 43.25 0.69
N THR A 795 52.93 42.12 0.51
CA THR A 795 52.45 40.79 0.93
C THR A 795 53.54 40.08 1.75
N ASN A 796 53.20 39.59 2.95
CA ASN A 796 54.12 38.93 3.88
C ASN A 796 53.41 37.79 4.62
N PHE A 797 53.97 36.58 4.60
CA PHE A 797 53.38 35.41 5.26
C PHE A 797 53.87 35.19 6.70
N GLU A 798 54.89 35.91 7.21
CA GLU A 798 55.38 35.68 8.58
C GLU A 798 54.36 36.14 9.62
N HIS A 799 54.01 37.44 9.61
CA HIS A 799 53.07 38.02 10.59
C HIS A 799 51.66 37.39 10.63
N PRO A 800 50.96 37.08 9.51
CA PRO A 800 49.64 36.43 9.60
C PRO A 800 49.68 35.07 10.28
N PHE A 801 50.73 34.27 10.02
CA PHE A 801 50.91 33.01 10.74
C PHE A 801 51.36 33.25 12.20
N GLU A 802 52.12 34.31 12.48
CA GLU A 802 52.54 34.70 13.83
C GLU A 802 51.33 35.04 14.72
N GLN A 803 50.36 35.79 14.18
CA GLN A 803 49.08 36.07 14.83
C GLN A 803 48.23 34.80 14.99
N ALA A 804 48.21 33.92 13.98
CA ALA A 804 47.51 32.64 14.08
C ALA A 804 48.08 31.74 15.18
N LEU A 805 49.42 31.69 15.33
CA LEU A 805 50.10 30.97 16.39
C LEU A 805 49.75 31.54 17.78
N LYS A 806 49.76 32.87 17.93
CA LYS A 806 49.34 33.54 19.16
C LYS A 806 47.89 33.20 19.52
N LEU A 807 46.97 33.17 18.55
CA LEU A 807 45.57 32.78 18.78
C LEU A 807 45.44 31.31 19.20
N VAL A 808 46.20 30.40 18.61
CA VAL A 808 46.27 28.98 18.98
C VAL A 808 46.79 28.79 20.42
N GLN A 809 47.77 29.59 20.84
CA GLN A 809 48.32 29.53 22.19
C GLN A 809 47.42 30.23 23.24
N LYS A 810 46.70 31.29 22.83
CA LYS A 810 45.82 32.10 23.68
C LYS A 810 44.55 31.37 24.14
N TYR A 811 44.07 30.39 23.37
CA TYR A 811 42.81 29.70 23.65
C TYR A 811 42.94 28.18 23.62
N THR A 812 42.62 27.55 24.74
CA THR A 812 42.69 26.09 24.94
C THR A 812 41.28 25.47 25.04
N GLY A 813 41.22 24.14 24.93
CA GLY A 813 39.99 23.37 25.15
C GLY A 813 39.14 23.08 23.91
N PHE A 814 39.51 23.57 22.73
CA PHE A 814 38.88 23.19 21.45
C PHE A 814 39.16 21.73 21.07
N ASN A 815 38.21 21.10 20.37
CA ASN A 815 38.42 19.77 19.77
C ASN A 815 38.99 19.84 18.35
N LYS A 816 38.93 21.01 17.71
CA LYS A 816 39.51 21.28 16.40
C LYS A 816 39.86 22.76 16.25
N ILE A 817 40.99 23.06 15.61
CA ILE A 817 41.36 24.40 15.14
C ILE A 817 41.42 24.35 13.62
N GLN A 818 40.67 25.24 12.97
CA GLN A 818 40.57 25.34 11.52
C GLN A 818 41.11 26.67 11.03
N ILE A 819 42.33 26.66 10.52
CA ILE A 819 42.92 27.80 9.82
C ILE A 819 42.43 27.78 8.37
N LEU A 820 41.89 28.90 7.91
CA LEU A 820 41.45 29.17 6.54
C LEU A 820 42.26 30.35 6.02
N PHE A 821 43.17 30.12 5.07
CA PHE A 821 44.10 31.12 4.57
C PHE A 821 43.85 31.40 3.08
N TYR A 822 43.80 32.67 2.69
CA TYR A 822 43.72 33.09 1.29
C TYR A 822 44.70 34.22 0.99
N THR A 823 45.36 34.13 -0.18
CA THR A 823 46.21 35.16 -0.76
C THR A 823 46.11 35.16 -2.28
N ASP A 824 46.26 36.34 -2.92
CA ASP A 824 46.39 36.43 -4.38
C ASP A 824 47.79 36.85 -4.84
N GLY A 825 48.66 37.26 -3.92
CA GLY A 825 50.08 37.58 -4.17
C GLY A 825 51.07 36.52 -3.67
N GLN A 826 52.34 36.75 -3.97
CA GLN A 826 53.47 35.95 -3.49
C GLN A 826 54.16 36.60 -2.28
N ALA A 827 54.70 35.78 -1.38
CA ALA A 827 55.60 36.22 -0.32
C ALA A 827 56.61 35.10 0.04
N GLY A 828 57.62 35.44 0.84
CA GLY A 828 58.63 34.49 1.32
C GLY A 828 58.06 33.40 2.24
N TYR A 829 58.77 32.26 2.35
CA TYR A 829 58.42 31.18 3.26
C TYR A 829 58.65 31.60 4.73
N PRO A 830 57.61 31.60 5.59
CA PRO A 830 57.68 32.15 6.94
C PRO A 830 58.32 31.16 7.93
N LYS A 831 59.63 30.94 7.77
CA LYS A 831 60.33 29.81 8.40
C LYS A 831 60.23 29.83 9.94
N ALA A 832 60.43 30.98 10.58
CA ALA A 832 60.55 31.05 12.04
C ALA A 832 59.24 30.65 12.71
N THR A 833 58.12 31.23 12.29
CA THR A 833 56.78 30.91 12.79
C THR A 833 56.36 29.48 12.45
N ILE A 834 56.67 28.97 11.25
CA ILE A 834 56.30 27.60 10.87
C ILE A 834 57.09 26.56 11.68
N ASP A 835 58.37 26.82 11.98
CA ASP A 835 59.15 25.97 12.88
C ASP A 835 58.65 26.08 14.34
N GLN A 836 58.15 27.24 14.80
CA GLN A 836 57.47 27.36 16.11
C GLN A 836 56.12 26.61 16.16
N PHE A 837 55.31 26.64 15.09
CA PHE A 837 54.13 25.78 14.96
C PHE A 837 54.50 24.30 15.13
N CYS A 838 55.62 23.86 14.54
CA CYS A 838 56.10 22.49 14.68
C CYS A 838 56.55 22.14 16.11
N GLN A 839 56.89 23.14 16.95
CA GLN A 839 57.30 22.99 18.36
C GLN A 839 56.11 22.97 19.35
N LEU A 840 54.87 23.20 18.89
CA LEU A 840 53.69 23.10 19.76
C LEU A 840 53.52 21.68 20.37
N PRO A 841 52.92 21.55 21.57
CA PRO A 841 52.56 20.27 22.15
C PRO A 841 51.80 19.36 21.17
N GLN A 842 52.08 18.06 21.18
CA GLN A 842 51.50 17.11 20.22
C GLN A 842 49.96 17.13 20.22
N GLU A 843 49.34 17.22 21.40
CA GLU A 843 47.88 17.32 21.56
C GLU A 843 47.30 18.52 20.80
N ILE A 844 47.97 19.68 20.85
CA ILE A 844 47.57 20.89 20.13
C ILE A 844 47.82 20.74 18.63
N ARG A 845 48.95 20.15 18.22
CA ARG A 845 49.24 19.88 16.80
C ARG A 845 48.24 18.91 16.17
N GLN A 846 47.76 17.93 16.93
CA GLN A 846 46.77 16.93 16.49
C GLN A 846 45.35 17.46 16.32
N ILE A 847 45.06 18.73 16.68
CA ILE A 847 43.78 19.39 16.41
C ILE A 847 43.87 20.52 15.35
N ILE A 848 45.08 20.89 14.90
CA ILE A 848 45.28 21.97 13.91
C ILE A 848 45.08 21.46 12.47
N ASN A 849 44.27 22.20 11.71
CA ASN A 849 43.99 21.94 10.30
C ASN A 849 44.19 23.22 9.49
N LEU A 850 44.88 23.14 8.34
CA LEU A 850 45.13 24.28 7.45
C LEU A 850 44.54 24.05 6.05
N ARG A 851 43.60 24.90 5.63
CA ARG A 851 43.20 25.06 4.22
C ARG A 851 43.82 26.36 3.71
N ALA A 852 44.81 26.26 2.83
CA ALA A 852 45.34 27.41 2.09
C ALA A 852 44.72 27.47 0.70
N CYS A 853 44.44 28.69 0.24
CA CYS A 853 43.98 29.02 -1.10
C CYS A 853 44.90 30.07 -1.70
N SER A 854 45.33 29.88 -2.94
CA SER A 854 46.18 30.82 -3.68
C SER A 854 45.52 31.20 -5.00
N GLY A 855 45.56 32.48 -5.37
CA GLY A 855 45.11 32.96 -6.67
C GLY A 855 45.96 32.50 -7.85
N GLU A 856 47.20 32.09 -7.60
CA GLU A 856 48.18 31.66 -8.61
C GLU A 856 48.31 30.12 -8.68
N GLU A 857 48.95 29.63 -9.75
CA GLU A 857 49.03 28.19 -10.04
C GLU A 857 50.11 27.43 -9.24
N SER A 858 51.14 28.12 -8.73
CA SER A 858 52.20 27.52 -7.89
C SER A 858 52.95 28.57 -7.07
N THR A 859 52.76 28.58 -5.74
CA THR A 859 53.53 29.42 -4.81
C THR A 859 54.39 28.55 -3.90
N GLN A 860 55.69 28.46 -4.20
CA GLN A 860 56.66 27.59 -3.51
C GLN A 860 56.61 27.75 -1.97
N SER A 861 56.42 28.99 -1.49
CA SER A 861 56.28 29.29 -0.05
C SER A 861 55.05 28.62 0.58
N LEU A 862 53.90 28.57 -0.10
CA LEU A 862 52.71 27.88 0.41
C LEU A 862 52.85 26.36 0.30
N GLU A 863 53.49 25.86 -0.75
CA GLU A 863 53.80 24.43 -0.88
C GLU A 863 54.72 23.95 0.26
N LEU A 864 55.71 24.76 0.65
CA LEU A 864 56.57 24.52 1.80
C LEU A 864 55.81 24.58 3.14
N ILE A 865 54.93 25.57 3.34
CA ILE A 865 54.03 25.64 4.52
C ILE A 865 53.17 24.37 4.61
N ILE A 866 52.51 23.99 3.52
CA ILE A 866 51.56 22.87 3.48
C ILE A 866 52.30 21.54 3.65
N SER A 867 53.49 21.37 3.07
CA SER A 867 54.36 20.22 3.33
C SER A 867 54.76 20.12 4.80
N LYS A 868 55.22 21.23 5.41
CA LYS A 868 55.58 21.28 6.84
C LYS A 868 54.40 20.95 7.75
N PHE A 869 53.22 21.53 7.50
CA PHE A 869 52.02 21.25 8.29
C PHE A 869 51.52 19.81 8.08
N THR A 870 51.52 19.27 6.85
CA THR A 870 51.09 17.88 6.58
C THR A 870 51.93 16.87 7.37
N ASN A 871 53.22 17.17 7.59
CA ASN A 871 54.14 16.32 8.35
C ASN A 871 54.08 16.51 9.88
N ASN A 872 53.38 17.53 10.40
CA ASN A 872 53.42 17.89 11.84
C ASN A 872 52.04 18.14 12.50
N MET A 873 50.97 18.31 11.72
CA MET A 873 49.63 18.71 12.17
C MET A 873 48.56 17.68 11.76
N GLN A 874 47.30 17.86 12.19
CA GLN A 874 46.21 16.93 11.85
C GLN A 874 45.96 16.83 10.34
N SER A 875 45.92 17.97 9.64
CA SER A 875 45.87 18.01 8.17
C SER A 875 46.30 19.37 7.59
N ALA A 876 46.80 19.35 6.37
CA ALA A 876 46.96 20.56 5.56
C ALA A 876 46.62 20.28 4.10
N GLN A 877 45.99 21.25 3.43
CA GLN A 877 45.64 21.16 2.01
C GLN A 877 45.71 22.52 1.32
N LEU A 878 46.40 22.56 0.19
CA LEU A 878 46.45 23.69 -0.73
C LEU A 878 45.32 23.58 -1.78
N ARG A 879 44.81 24.72 -2.26
CA ARG A 879 44.11 24.85 -3.55
C ARG A 879 44.72 26.04 -4.29
N ASN A 880 45.25 25.78 -5.49
CA ASN A 880 45.83 26.79 -6.38
C ASN A 880 44.77 27.32 -7.36
N SER A 881 45.08 28.41 -8.06
CA SER A 881 44.24 29.05 -9.08
C SER A 881 42.85 29.50 -8.57
N VAL A 882 42.71 29.71 -7.25
CA VAL A 882 41.47 30.05 -6.55
C VAL A 882 41.16 31.54 -6.73
N GLN A 883 40.11 31.87 -7.47
CA GLN A 883 39.69 33.28 -7.61
C GLN A 883 38.99 33.78 -6.32
N PRO A 884 38.94 35.10 -6.05
CA PRO A 884 38.24 35.64 -4.88
C PRO A 884 36.79 35.16 -4.73
N MET A 885 36.10 34.96 -5.86
CA MET A 885 34.71 34.45 -5.89
C MET A 885 34.57 32.99 -5.43
N ASP A 886 35.63 32.18 -5.56
CA ASP A 886 35.63 30.79 -5.10
C ASP A 886 35.81 30.68 -3.58
N ILE A 887 36.40 31.69 -2.92
CA ILE A 887 36.63 31.69 -1.46
C ILE A 887 35.33 31.37 -0.72
N GLN A 888 34.23 32.02 -1.09
CA GLN A 888 32.90 31.77 -0.52
C GLN A 888 32.59 30.26 -0.55
N LYS A 889 32.67 29.65 -1.73
CA LYS A 889 32.38 28.22 -1.92
C LYS A 889 33.35 27.33 -1.14
N ILE A 890 34.66 27.58 -1.20
CA ILE A 890 35.69 26.71 -0.61
C ILE A 890 35.68 26.77 0.92
N TRP A 891 35.48 27.94 1.51
CA TRP A 891 35.44 28.09 2.96
C TRP A 891 34.09 27.59 3.52
N THR A 892 33.00 27.82 2.79
CA THR A 892 31.69 27.21 3.08
C THR A 892 31.72 25.68 2.97
N GLU A 893 32.42 25.12 1.98
CA GLU A 893 32.69 23.67 1.89
C GLU A 893 33.37 23.15 3.17
N VAL A 894 34.38 23.86 3.72
CA VAL A 894 35.10 23.42 4.92
C VAL A 894 34.28 23.62 6.20
N VAL A 895 33.56 24.73 6.35
CA VAL A 895 32.63 24.95 7.48
C VAL A 895 31.54 23.87 7.48
N SER A 896 30.92 23.63 6.34
CA SER A 896 29.93 22.56 6.17
C SER A 896 30.53 21.18 6.45
N GLN A 897 31.73 20.88 5.94
CA GLN A 897 32.47 19.64 6.26
C GLN A 897 32.90 19.51 7.72
N ASN A 898 32.87 20.57 8.53
CA ASN A 898 33.17 20.50 9.96
C ASN A 898 31.89 20.29 10.78
N ILE A 899 30.86 21.10 10.53
CA ILE A 899 29.51 21.00 11.14
C ILE A 899 28.88 19.63 10.82
N HIS A 900 29.11 19.14 9.62
CA HIS A 900 28.66 17.85 9.10
C HIS A 900 29.82 16.86 8.92
N SER A 901 30.88 16.97 9.74
CA SER A 901 32.08 16.13 9.64
C SER A 901 31.83 14.63 9.67
N GLN A 902 30.77 14.19 10.33
CA GLN A 902 30.40 12.78 10.37
C GLN A 902 29.62 12.30 9.11
N LEU A 903 29.25 13.19 8.15
CA LEU A 903 28.42 12.88 6.97
C LEU A 903 29.17 12.59 5.65
N VAL A 904 30.51 12.75 5.61
CA VAL A 904 31.29 12.99 4.38
C VAL A 904 32.09 11.78 3.88
#